data_AF-A0A928HU25-F1
#
_entry.id   AF-A0A928HU25-F1
#
_cell.length_a   1.000
_cell.length_b   1.000
_cell.length_c   1.000
_cell.angle_alpha   90.00
_cell.angle_beta   90.00
_cell.angle_gamma   90.00
#
_symmetry.space_group_name_H-M   'P 1'
#
loop_
_entity.id
_entity.type
_entity.pdbx_description
1 polymer ?
#
loop_
_entity_poly.entity_id
_entity_poly.type
_entity_poly.pdbx_seq_one_letter_code
_entity_poly.pdbx_strand_id
1 'polypeptide(L)'
;MRTLRDGCPNTVLFMYATLPDWYSGIQSNCKGTIVNRMIILSSIYQVLIGPLELFFEVVYSFAYQLIGDPGFAIVFLSLAMNFLVLPLYRRADAMQEAERDRSMRMKPAVDHIKKTFTGDERFMMLQTYYRQNNYKQTDALKGSISLLLEIPFFIAAYYYLSELALLNGVSFGPIPDLGAPDALLTIGSITINVLPLLMTAINVVSAAVYMKGFPLSSKIQMYGIAAIFLVLLYNSPAGLVFYWTLNNIFSLIKNLFYKLAHPGKVLAVMASIAGIALLVLAFALPALSVETQVFFIVCAVLLQIPISVSLLRRGSKLPNIREATKKDDRAFFLGCLFLALLTGVLIPVTVIQASPSEFVNLANYKTPLRFVLDSALIAFGTFVVWFGIFYRLASPKGRSIFGAILLAACGIFLIDYLFFGTDYGNLSPLLEFDVPPTVTLEAGLTNLAAIVALTVILLLIWHKWRDAAGVAYACMCVALAAVSIFGMVQINTTLDNALGSSLRWNNGRPHFTLSRSGQNVVVIMMDRAVSDYVPYIVEENPKIGQQLDGFTYYPNAMSYGSLTITGSPGLYGGYEYIPENMNERDDVLLVDKQNEALRVMPLLFVEAGYDVTVFDPTYAGYTWTPDLSIYSDTPEISAYVTMAEEFETDEFGPIVESDLGEALQSRNFFCYSIFKVAPQFVHPALYDEGRYHTTMMLTSDPSVTVTVDESAGRQIITNASVGQGLDNTFLKAYAILQNLPEMTEIADAGPGGFLMMSNDTTHSPTILKEPEYIPAFTVDNTEYDLEHETRTDADGNILDLSNDSDQPVMSKHIHYEINTAAWRELGNWFDYLREQGVYDNTRIIIVSDHGQHLSLHDDLIIERMGTDGVEHWDTQIFNCLLMVKDFNATGFTVDGQFMTNADTPLLALADIISDPVNPSTGTPLDNAEKYALEHHVQWPSEWSTDVNNGTTFLPGHWFSLSGDDVLDGDRWRYLGYY
;
A
#
# COMPACT_ATOMS: atom_id res chain seq x y z
N MET A 1 9.86 -21.19 31.02
CA MET A 1 9.39 -22.43 31.69
C MET A 1 7.87 -22.46 31.65
N ARG A 2 7.32 -23.67 31.45
CA ARG A 2 5.92 -24.03 31.15
C ARG A 2 4.86 -23.52 32.15
N THR A 3 3.63 -23.48 31.62
CA THR A 3 2.29 -23.46 32.23
C THR A 3 1.82 -22.21 32.97
N LEU A 4 0.90 -21.46 32.35
CA LEU A 4 -0.38 -21.05 32.94
C LEU A 4 -1.45 -21.02 31.84
N ARG A 5 -2.16 -22.15 31.72
CA ARG A 5 -3.50 -22.27 31.12
C ARG A 5 -4.50 -21.67 32.12
N ASP A 6 -5.52 -20.98 31.59
CA ASP A 6 -6.74 -20.50 32.24
C ASP A 6 -6.66 -19.22 33.10
N GLY A 7 -7.47 -18.22 32.72
CA GLY A 7 -8.05 -17.25 33.65
C GLY A 7 -7.66 -15.78 33.46
N CYS A 8 -8.54 -15.03 32.80
CA CYS A 8 -8.59 -13.56 32.72
C CYS A 8 -8.17 -12.84 34.03
N PRO A 9 -7.21 -11.89 34.02
CA PRO A 9 -7.00 -10.99 35.14
C PRO A 9 -7.83 -9.70 34.99
N ASN A 10 -8.82 -9.53 35.86
CA ASN A 10 -9.44 -8.25 36.17
C ASN A 10 -8.43 -7.35 36.91
N THR A 11 -7.78 -6.41 36.22
CA THR A 11 -7.14 -5.27 36.90
C THR A 11 -7.35 -3.99 36.09
N VAL A 12 -8.26 -3.16 36.59
CA VAL A 12 -8.71 -1.89 35.98
C VAL A 12 -7.80 -0.75 36.44
N LEU A 13 -7.40 0.10 35.48
CA LEU A 13 -7.11 1.54 35.55
C LEU A 13 -5.70 2.08 35.19
N PHE A 14 -4.66 1.26 34.94
CA PHE A 14 -3.32 1.83 34.60
C PHE A 14 -2.50 1.06 33.55
N MET A 15 -3.12 0.15 32.79
CA MET A 15 -2.44 -0.71 31.82
C MET A 15 -2.97 -0.49 30.39
N TYR A 16 -3.01 0.78 29.95
CA TYR A 16 -3.43 1.20 28.61
C TYR A 16 -2.30 1.98 27.93
N ALA A 17 -1.18 1.31 27.65
CA ALA A 17 0.01 1.89 27.00
C ALA A 17 0.63 0.97 25.94
N THR A 18 -0.08 -0.05 25.46
CA THR A 18 0.39 -0.98 24.42
C THR A 18 -0.81 -1.43 23.58
N LEU A 19 -1.17 -0.69 22.53
CA LEU A 19 -2.23 -1.09 21.60
C LEU A 19 -1.87 -0.63 20.16
N PRO A 20 -1.02 -1.40 19.47
CA PRO A 20 -1.29 -1.68 18.04
C PRO A 20 -1.57 -3.17 17.75
N ASP A 21 -0.85 -4.11 18.37
CA ASP A 21 -0.71 -5.50 17.87
C ASP A 21 -1.83 -6.51 18.21
N TRP A 22 -3.09 -6.10 18.40
CA TRP A 22 -4.16 -7.05 18.77
C TRP A 22 -5.38 -7.04 17.84
N TYR A 23 -5.39 -6.20 16.80
CA TYR A 23 -6.54 -6.11 15.89
C TYR A 23 -6.71 -7.38 15.03
N SER A 24 -5.62 -8.07 14.68
CA SER A 24 -5.63 -9.26 13.81
C SER A 24 -5.99 -10.58 14.53
N GLY A 25 -5.70 -10.72 15.84
CA GLY A 25 -5.77 -12.03 16.52
C GLY A 25 -7.05 -12.41 17.30
N ILE A 26 -8.07 -11.54 17.41
CA ILE A 26 -9.16 -11.74 18.40
C ILE A 26 -10.58 -11.60 17.81
N GLN A 27 -10.82 -12.17 16.63
CA GLN A 27 -12.21 -12.42 16.18
C GLN A 27 -12.72 -13.82 16.57
N SER A 28 -11.85 -14.77 16.95
CA SER A 28 -12.28 -16.16 17.14
C SER A 28 -12.83 -16.51 18.53
N ASN A 29 -12.70 -15.68 19.58
CA ASN A 29 -13.04 -16.15 20.95
C ASN A 29 -13.57 -15.13 22.00
N CYS A 30 -13.97 -13.90 21.66
CA CYS A 30 -14.42 -12.93 22.67
C CYS A 30 -15.92 -12.58 22.63
N LYS A 31 -16.56 -12.50 23.82
CA LYS A 31 -17.97 -12.11 24.00
C LYS A 31 -18.21 -10.64 23.59
N GLY A 32 -19.31 -10.37 22.89
CA GLY A 32 -19.61 -9.09 22.21
C GLY A 32 -19.57 -7.79 23.02
N THR A 33 -19.63 -7.82 24.35
CA THR A 33 -19.49 -6.60 25.18
C THR A 33 -18.05 -6.07 25.26
N ILE A 34 -17.04 -6.95 25.12
CA ILE A 34 -15.62 -6.57 25.15
C ILE A 34 -15.21 -5.98 23.80
N VAL A 35 -15.63 -6.64 22.71
CA VAL A 35 -15.42 -6.18 21.32
C VAL A 35 -15.97 -4.77 21.11
N ASN A 36 -17.21 -4.49 21.52
CA ASN A 36 -17.80 -3.15 21.40
C ASN A 36 -17.06 -2.07 22.18
N ARG A 37 -16.50 -2.40 23.35
CA ARG A 37 -15.71 -1.44 24.15
C ARG A 37 -14.37 -1.14 23.48
N MET A 38 -13.75 -2.12 22.85
CA MET A 38 -12.48 -1.93 22.16
C MET A 38 -12.64 -1.15 20.85
N ILE A 39 -13.71 -1.40 20.07
CA ILE A 39 -14.06 -0.61 18.88
C ILE A 39 -14.28 0.88 19.22
N ILE A 40 -15.01 1.16 20.30
CA ILE A 40 -15.25 2.55 20.73
C ILE A 40 -13.93 3.24 21.10
N LEU A 41 -13.02 2.54 21.79
CA LEU A 41 -11.73 3.10 22.18
C LEU A 41 -10.82 3.33 20.96
N SER A 42 -10.79 2.42 19.99
CA SER A 42 -10.01 2.60 18.75
C SER A 42 -10.57 3.74 17.90
N SER A 43 -11.88 3.88 17.77
CA SER A 43 -12.48 5.02 17.05
C SER A 43 -12.19 6.36 17.74
N ILE A 44 -12.18 6.41 19.08
CA ILE A 44 -11.80 7.61 19.82
C ILE A 44 -10.31 7.95 19.59
N TYR A 45 -9.44 6.93 19.59
CA TYR A 45 -8.03 7.08 19.28
C TYR A 45 -7.84 7.67 17.88
N GLN A 46 -8.42 7.05 16.85
CA GLN A 46 -8.29 7.53 15.47
C GLN A 46 -8.87 8.93 15.27
N VAL A 47 -9.93 9.33 15.98
CA VAL A 47 -10.48 10.69 15.84
C VAL A 47 -9.63 11.75 16.57
N LEU A 48 -9.01 11.40 17.71
CA LEU A 48 -8.30 12.38 18.54
C LEU A 48 -6.78 12.39 18.30
N ILE A 49 -6.17 11.20 18.27
CA ILE A 49 -4.73 10.99 18.21
C ILE A 49 -4.27 10.75 16.79
N GLY A 50 -4.98 9.94 16.00
CA GLY A 50 -4.60 9.59 14.61
C GLY A 50 -4.20 10.79 13.73
N PRO A 51 -5.00 11.87 13.62
CA PRO A 51 -4.64 13.07 12.89
C PRO A 51 -3.36 13.75 13.35
N LEU A 52 -3.09 13.71 14.66
CA LEU A 52 -1.87 14.26 15.21
C LEU A 52 -0.68 13.37 14.84
N GLU A 53 -0.81 12.07 15.06
CA GLU A 53 0.22 11.08 14.73
C GLU A 53 0.61 11.14 13.26
N LEU A 54 -0.36 11.16 12.35
CA LEU A 54 -0.15 11.39 10.92
C LEU A 54 0.60 12.71 10.66
N PHE A 55 0.23 13.78 11.37
CA PHE A 55 0.91 15.06 11.23
C PHE A 55 2.35 15.03 11.76
N PHE A 56 2.62 14.31 12.84
CA PHE A 56 3.98 14.05 13.33
C PHE A 56 4.81 13.29 12.30
N GLU A 57 4.22 12.25 11.72
CA GLU A 57 4.84 11.41 10.69
C GLU A 57 5.23 12.23 9.45
N VAL A 58 4.29 12.95 8.86
CA VAL A 58 4.54 13.77 7.65
C VAL A 58 5.65 14.80 7.91
N VAL A 59 5.62 15.47 9.05
CA VAL A 59 6.65 16.48 9.39
C VAL A 59 8.02 15.83 9.61
N TYR A 60 8.07 14.66 10.23
CA TYR A 60 9.31 13.93 10.44
C TYR A 60 9.86 13.38 9.13
N SER A 61 9.03 12.71 8.32
CA SER A 61 9.42 12.13 7.04
C SER A 61 10.00 13.19 6.11
N PHE A 62 9.30 14.32 5.96
CA PHE A 62 9.80 15.47 5.19
C PHE A 62 11.15 15.98 5.71
N ALA A 63 11.34 16.05 7.03
CA ALA A 63 12.61 16.47 7.62
C ALA A 63 13.73 15.45 7.36
N TYR A 64 13.41 14.17 7.44
CA TYR A 64 14.35 13.08 7.21
C TYR A 64 14.76 13.02 5.74
N GLN A 65 13.82 13.11 4.80
CA GLN A 65 14.10 13.17 3.35
C GLN A 65 14.99 14.37 2.99
N LEU A 66 14.83 15.51 3.69
CA LEU A 66 15.63 16.71 3.45
C LEU A 66 17.04 16.64 4.06
N ILE A 67 17.19 16.02 5.24
CA ILE A 67 18.42 16.08 6.06
C ILE A 67 19.25 14.80 5.96
N GLY A 68 18.62 13.64 5.82
CA GLY A 68 19.24 12.32 5.82
C GLY A 68 19.69 11.78 7.19
N ASP A 69 19.45 12.52 8.29
CA ASP A 69 19.88 12.15 9.64
C ASP A 69 18.69 12.08 10.62
N PRO A 70 18.42 10.92 11.26
CA PRO A 70 17.28 10.76 12.16
C PRO A 70 17.30 11.67 13.39
N GLY A 71 18.48 11.99 13.93
CA GLY A 71 18.63 12.85 15.11
C GLY A 71 18.32 14.31 14.80
N PHE A 72 18.82 14.83 13.69
CA PHE A 72 18.46 16.17 13.21
C PHE A 72 17.01 16.25 12.73
N ALA A 73 16.44 15.18 12.18
CA ALA A 73 15.00 15.10 11.89
C ALA A 73 14.14 15.27 13.16
N ILE A 74 14.53 14.67 14.30
CA ILE A 74 13.88 14.92 15.61
C ILE A 74 13.98 16.39 16.02
N VAL A 75 15.13 17.03 15.82
CA VAL A 75 15.32 18.46 16.13
C VAL A 75 14.37 19.32 15.29
N PHE A 76 14.29 19.06 13.99
CA PHE A 76 13.37 19.75 13.10
C PHE A 76 11.92 19.54 13.51
N LEU A 77 11.51 18.28 13.76
CA LEU A 77 10.17 17.92 14.21
C LEU A 77 9.78 18.70 15.47
N SER A 78 10.66 18.75 16.47
CA SER A 78 10.44 19.53 17.70
C SER A 78 10.21 21.01 17.41
N LEU A 79 11.09 21.63 16.62
CA LEU A 79 10.96 23.05 16.29
C LEU A 79 9.69 23.34 15.49
N ALA A 80 9.43 22.58 14.44
CA ALA A 80 8.26 22.73 13.57
C ALA A 80 6.96 22.65 14.37
N MET A 81 6.80 21.59 15.17
CA MET A 81 5.59 21.39 15.99
C MET A 81 5.40 22.52 17.00
N ASN A 82 6.47 22.93 17.68
CA ASN A 82 6.40 24.04 18.63
C ASN A 82 5.99 25.36 17.97
N PHE A 83 6.48 25.67 16.76
CA PHE A 83 6.09 26.89 16.05
C PHE A 83 4.66 26.86 15.53
N LEU A 84 4.22 25.71 15.00
CA LEU A 84 2.87 25.53 14.46
C LEU A 84 1.79 25.61 15.54
N VAL A 85 2.04 25.00 16.71
CA VAL A 85 1.09 25.02 17.84
C VAL A 85 1.21 26.30 18.68
N LEU A 86 2.26 27.11 18.48
CA LEU A 86 2.49 28.34 19.26
C LEU A 86 1.28 29.30 19.33
N PRO A 87 0.55 29.61 18.23
CA PRO A 87 -0.62 30.48 18.31
C PRO A 87 -1.71 29.92 19.22
N LEU A 88 -1.85 28.59 19.23
CA LEU A 88 -2.78 27.84 20.06
C LEU A 88 -2.40 27.94 21.53
N TYR A 89 -1.15 27.62 21.85
CA TYR A 89 -0.63 27.71 23.22
C TYR A 89 -0.73 29.13 23.77
N ARG A 90 -0.36 30.16 23.00
CA ARG A 90 -0.52 31.56 23.44
C ARG A 90 -1.96 31.90 23.82
N ARG A 91 -2.94 31.34 23.11
CA ARG A 91 -4.35 31.58 23.38
C ARG A 91 -4.84 30.81 24.59
N ALA A 92 -4.42 29.55 24.71
CA ALA A 92 -4.66 28.72 25.89
C ALA A 92 -4.06 29.36 27.15
N ASP A 93 -2.80 29.80 27.10
CA ASP A 93 -2.09 30.52 28.15
C ASP A 93 -2.83 31.80 28.56
N ALA A 94 -3.25 32.62 27.59
CA ALA A 94 -4.01 33.84 27.86
C ALA A 94 -5.37 33.57 28.53
N MET A 95 -6.03 32.46 28.18
CA MET A 95 -7.27 32.04 28.83
C MET A 95 -7.03 31.54 30.26
N GLN A 96 -5.94 30.79 30.47
CA GLN A 96 -5.51 30.31 31.77
C GLN A 96 -5.13 31.48 32.69
N GLU A 97 -4.41 32.48 32.18
CA GLU A 97 -4.04 33.70 32.92
C GLU A 97 -5.29 34.52 33.30
N ALA A 98 -6.22 34.71 32.36
CA ALA A 98 -7.46 35.44 32.61
C ALA A 98 -8.36 34.76 33.66
N GLU A 99 -8.42 33.42 33.66
CA GLU A 99 -9.04 32.66 34.76
C GLU A 99 -8.29 32.97 36.06
N ARG A 100 -6.99 32.73 36.09
CA ARG A 100 -6.19 32.81 37.32
C ARG A 100 -6.34 34.17 37.99
N ASP A 101 -6.30 35.25 37.22
CA ASP A 101 -6.49 36.62 37.72
C ASP A 101 -7.90 36.84 38.29
N ARG A 102 -8.91 36.16 37.74
CA ARG A 102 -10.28 36.17 38.26
C ARG A 102 -10.38 35.38 39.57
N SER A 103 -9.79 34.19 39.62
CA SER A 103 -9.71 33.37 40.82
C SER A 103 -8.98 34.08 41.97
N MET A 104 -7.84 34.72 41.69
CA MET A 104 -7.09 35.50 42.68
C MET A 104 -7.89 36.70 43.20
N ARG A 105 -8.64 37.40 42.34
CA ARG A 105 -9.53 38.50 42.77
C ARG A 105 -10.64 38.03 43.72
N MET A 106 -11.18 36.83 43.50
CA MET A 106 -12.26 36.27 44.33
C MET A 106 -11.75 35.62 45.62
N LYS A 107 -10.49 35.18 45.66
CA LYS A 107 -9.91 34.38 46.74
C LYS A 107 -10.11 34.96 48.15
N PRO A 108 -9.91 36.27 48.42
CA PRO A 108 -10.07 36.81 49.77
C PRO A 108 -11.49 36.64 50.34
N ALA A 109 -12.50 36.89 49.52
CA ALA A 109 -13.90 36.73 49.91
C ALA A 109 -14.30 35.26 50.06
N VAL A 110 -13.81 34.40 49.15
CA VAL A 110 -14.02 32.95 49.24
C VAL A 110 -13.41 32.39 50.54
N ASP A 111 -12.18 32.79 50.88
CA ASP A 111 -11.49 32.36 52.09
C ASP A 111 -12.21 32.89 53.36
N HIS A 112 -12.74 34.11 53.32
CA HIS A 112 -13.58 34.65 54.39
C HIS A 112 -14.87 33.84 54.59
N ILE A 113 -15.63 33.57 53.52
CA ILE A 113 -16.86 32.76 53.59
C ILE A 113 -16.57 31.37 54.15
N LYS A 114 -15.48 30.73 53.70
CA LYS A 114 -15.07 29.40 54.17
C LYS A 114 -14.69 29.37 55.65
N LYS A 115 -14.18 30.49 56.19
CA LYS A 115 -13.79 30.63 57.60
C LYS A 115 -14.97 30.99 58.50
N THR A 116 -15.92 31.79 57.99
CA THR A 116 -17.05 32.31 58.76
C THR A 116 -18.24 31.35 58.81
N PHE A 117 -18.53 30.62 57.73
CA PHE A 117 -19.71 29.76 57.62
C PHE A 117 -19.32 28.27 57.53
N THR A 118 -20.19 27.38 57.98
CA THR A 118 -20.03 25.91 57.93
C THR A 118 -21.28 25.24 57.36
N GLY A 119 -21.19 23.95 56.99
CA GLY A 119 -22.33 23.17 56.47
C GLY A 119 -23.00 23.77 55.23
N ASP A 120 -24.33 23.71 55.19
CA ASP A 120 -25.14 24.16 54.05
C ASP A 120 -25.09 25.68 53.83
N GLU A 121 -24.93 26.46 54.91
CA GLU A 121 -24.82 27.93 54.82
C GLU A 121 -23.58 28.35 54.03
N ARG A 122 -22.45 27.67 54.26
CA ARG A 122 -21.23 27.89 53.48
C ARG A 122 -21.45 27.59 52.00
N PHE A 123 -22.15 26.50 51.69
CA PHE A 123 -22.42 26.12 50.30
C PHE A 123 -23.27 27.18 49.60
N MET A 124 -24.37 27.61 50.22
CA MET A 124 -25.26 28.64 49.66
C MET A 124 -24.56 29.98 49.48
N MET A 125 -23.75 30.40 50.47
CA MET A 125 -22.98 31.65 50.39
C MET A 125 -21.92 31.59 49.26
N LEU A 126 -21.18 30.49 49.15
CA LEU A 126 -20.20 30.32 48.06
C LEU A 126 -20.87 30.29 46.69
N GLN A 127 -21.96 29.55 46.53
CA GLN A 127 -22.69 29.47 45.26
C GLN A 127 -23.26 30.84 44.86
N THR A 128 -23.81 31.59 45.81
CA THR A 128 -24.33 32.95 45.57
C THR A 128 -23.21 33.90 45.16
N TYR A 129 -22.08 33.86 45.86
CA TYR A 129 -20.92 34.69 45.55
C TYR A 129 -20.33 34.38 44.17
N TYR A 130 -20.21 33.10 43.80
CA TYR A 130 -19.79 32.71 42.46
C TYR A 130 -20.77 33.20 41.38
N ARG A 131 -22.09 33.08 41.62
CA ARG A 131 -23.12 33.57 40.70
C ARG A 131 -23.04 35.08 40.50
N GLN A 132 -22.86 35.86 41.56
CA GLN A 132 -22.70 37.32 41.50
C GLN A 132 -21.47 37.73 40.68
N ASN A 133 -20.40 36.94 40.74
CA ASN A 133 -19.18 37.18 39.98
C ASN A 133 -19.21 36.57 38.57
N ASN A 134 -20.35 36.05 38.09
CA ASN A 134 -20.49 35.31 36.83
C ASN A 134 -19.50 34.13 36.69
N TYR A 135 -19.11 33.53 37.82
CA TYR A 135 -18.12 32.47 37.87
C TYR A 135 -18.81 31.11 37.93
N LYS A 136 -18.53 30.24 36.96
CA LYS A 136 -19.03 28.86 36.95
C LYS A 136 -17.99 27.94 37.55
N GLN A 137 -18.41 26.87 38.22
CA GLN A 137 -17.46 25.86 38.71
C GLN A 137 -16.63 25.24 37.57
N THR A 138 -17.22 25.12 36.39
CA THR A 138 -16.52 24.66 35.17
C THR A 138 -15.49 25.66 34.64
N ASP A 139 -15.50 26.94 35.07
CA ASP A 139 -14.45 27.90 34.71
C ASP A 139 -13.10 27.50 35.31
N ALA A 140 -13.08 26.72 36.40
CA ALA A 140 -11.84 26.16 36.95
C ALA A 140 -11.10 25.25 35.95
N LEU A 141 -11.82 24.56 35.05
CA LEU A 141 -11.23 23.73 33.99
C LEU A 141 -10.46 24.57 32.96
N LYS A 142 -10.83 25.84 32.78
CA LYS A 142 -10.07 26.77 31.91
C LYS A 142 -8.67 27.05 32.45
N GLY A 143 -8.49 26.89 33.76
CA GLY A 143 -7.18 26.95 34.42
C GLY A 143 -6.23 25.80 34.04
N SER A 144 -6.73 24.73 33.40
CA SER A 144 -5.94 23.58 32.94
C SER A 144 -6.00 23.39 31.43
N ILE A 145 -6.53 24.36 30.67
CA ILE A 145 -6.76 24.20 29.22
C ILE A 145 -5.47 23.99 28.42
N SER A 146 -4.36 24.62 28.85
CA SER A 146 -3.05 24.39 28.22
C SER A 146 -2.58 22.95 28.41
N LEU A 147 -2.73 22.41 29.64
CA LEU A 147 -2.35 21.03 29.94
C LEU A 147 -3.23 20.02 29.19
N LEU A 148 -4.55 20.25 29.16
CA LEU A 148 -5.49 19.37 28.45
C LEU A 148 -5.22 19.32 26.94
N LEU A 149 -4.72 20.42 26.38
CA LEU A 149 -4.34 20.50 24.98
C LEU A 149 -3.03 19.76 24.70
N GLU A 150 -2.11 19.73 25.66
CA GLU A 150 -0.79 19.08 25.52
C GLU A 150 -0.88 17.55 25.56
N ILE A 151 -1.86 16.98 26.30
CA ILE A 151 -2.00 15.53 26.46
C ILE A 151 -2.14 14.78 25.11
N PRO A 152 -3.04 15.16 24.18
CA PRO A 152 -3.12 14.47 22.88
C PRO A 152 -1.85 14.56 22.04
N PHE A 153 -1.15 15.71 22.05
CA PHE A 153 0.12 15.87 21.33
C PHE A 153 1.23 15.02 21.94
N PHE A 154 1.26 14.92 23.27
CA PHE A 154 2.19 14.02 23.96
C PHE A 154 1.91 12.56 23.59
N ILE A 155 0.65 12.14 23.62
CA ILE A 155 0.26 10.77 23.28
C ILE A 155 0.65 10.45 21.82
N ALA A 156 0.36 11.34 20.88
CA ALA A 156 0.75 11.17 19.48
C ALA A 156 2.27 11.07 19.30
N ALA A 157 3.04 11.97 19.92
CA ALA A 157 4.51 11.92 19.87
C ALA A 157 5.06 10.66 20.54
N TYR A 158 4.44 10.22 21.63
CA TYR A 158 4.83 9.01 22.38
C TYR A 158 4.69 7.77 21.51
N TYR A 159 3.51 7.53 20.92
CA TYR A 159 3.28 6.37 20.06
C TYR A 159 4.20 6.41 18.85
N TYR A 160 4.18 7.52 18.10
CA TYR A 160 4.98 7.67 16.90
C TYR A 160 6.49 7.45 17.14
N LEU A 161 7.12 8.20 18.07
CA LEU A 161 8.57 8.13 18.26
C LEU A 161 9.03 6.90 19.04
N SER A 162 8.15 6.21 19.77
CA SER A 162 8.55 4.99 20.50
C SER A 162 8.60 3.77 19.59
N GLU A 163 7.81 3.77 18.52
CA GLU A 163 7.69 2.65 17.56
C GLU A 163 8.46 2.93 16.26
N LEU A 164 9.08 4.10 16.13
CA LEU A 164 9.80 4.51 14.92
C LEU A 164 11.09 3.71 14.70
N ALA A 165 11.04 2.76 13.76
CA ALA A 165 12.16 1.89 13.40
C ALA A 165 13.43 2.64 12.96
N LEU A 166 13.28 3.81 12.33
CA LEU A 166 14.38 4.69 11.89
C LEU A 166 15.33 5.13 13.02
N LEU A 167 14.91 5.02 14.28
CA LEU A 167 15.73 5.42 15.42
C LEU A 167 16.61 4.28 15.95
N ASN A 168 16.29 3.03 15.62
CA ASN A 168 16.93 1.85 16.18
C ASN A 168 18.40 1.76 15.76
N GLY A 169 19.31 1.70 16.73
CA GLY A 169 20.75 1.60 16.49
C GLY A 169 21.41 2.91 16.02
N VAL A 170 20.67 4.01 15.94
CA VAL A 170 21.20 5.30 15.44
C VAL A 170 21.75 6.12 16.60
N SER A 171 23.05 6.39 16.58
CA SER A 171 23.71 7.25 17.57
C SER A 171 23.57 8.74 17.24
N PHE A 172 23.40 9.60 18.25
CA PHE A 172 23.35 11.06 18.05
C PHE A 172 24.02 11.84 19.19
N GLY A 173 25.14 12.48 18.89
CA GLY A 173 25.92 13.21 19.89
C GLY A 173 26.40 12.29 21.02
N PRO A 174 26.05 12.55 22.30
CA PRO A 174 26.40 11.65 23.39
C PRO A 174 25.49 10.41 23.47
N ILE A 175 24.34 10.40 22.78
CA ILE A 175 23.33 9.35 22.87
C ILE A 175 23.79 8.16 21.99
N PRO A 176 23.97 6.95 22.55
CA PRO A 176 24.45 5.79 21.79
C PRO A 176 23.42 5.25 20.80
N ASP A 177 22.14 5.25 21.18
CA ASP A 177 21.04 4.70 20.39
C ASP A 177 19.77 5.52 20.68
N LEU A 178 19.15 6.07 19.64
CA LEU A 178 17.91 6.85 19.74
C LEU A 178 16.67 5.96 19.96
N GLY A 179 16.69 4.71 19.50
CA GLY A 179 15.58 3.74 19.64
C GLY A 179 15.56 3.02 21.00
N ALA A 180 16.67 3.05 21.74
CA ALA A 180 16.78 2.44 23.06
C ALA A 180 16.83 3.49 24.20
N PRO A 181 16.61 3.11 25.47
CA PRO A 181 16.89 4.00 26.61
C PRO A 181 18.35 4.47 26.62
N ASP A 182 18.60 5.74 26.99
CA ASP A 182 19.88 6.40 26.72
C ASP A 182 21.13 5.73 27.34
N ALA A 183 20.97 5.10 28.51
CA ALA A 183 22.03 4.38 29.23
C ALA A 183 23.39 5.14 29.35
N LEU A 184 23.36 6.48 29.36
CA LEU A 184 24.54 7.35 29.23
C LEU A 184 25.57 7.18 30.35
N LEU A 185 25.17 6.65 31.51
CA LEU A 185 26.05 6.44 32.65
C LEU A 185 25.95 4.98 33.13
N THR A 186 27.04 4.23 32.94
CA THR A 186 27.16 2.86 33.45
C THR A 186 28.16 2.83 34.62
N ILE A 187 27.71 2.42 35.81
CA ILE A 187 28.56 2.24 37.00
C ILE A 187 28.46 0.78 37.45
N GLY A 188 29.47 -0.03 37.16
CA GLY A 188 29.45 -1.47 37.43
C GLY A 188 28.38 -2.16 36.59
N SER A 189 27.42 -2.82 37.24
CA SER A 189 26.28 -3.49 36.59
C SER A 189 25.01 -2.63 36.53
N ILE A 190 25.07 -1.35 36.89
CA ILE A 190 23.91 -0.45 36.91
C ILE A 190 24.06 0.58 35.80
N THR A 191 23.12 0.57 34.87
CA THR A 191 22.92 1.58 33.83
C THR A 191 21.92 2.63 34.30
N ILE A 192 22.26 3.90 34.14
CA ILE A 192 21.45 5.05 34.54
C ILE A 192 21.12 5.87 33.30
N ASN A 193 19.83 6.10 33.07
CA ASN A 193 19.32 6.96 32.01
C ASN A 193 19.42 8.43 32.44
N VAL A 194 20.34 9.19 31.85
CA VAL A 194 20.66 10.57 32.26
C VAL A 194 19.72 11.57 31.58
N LEU A 195 19.22 11.26 30.38
CA LEU A 195 18.44 12.20 29.59
C LEU A 195 17.06 12.52 30.23
N PRO A 196 16.29 11.56 30.78
CA PRO A 196 15.07 11.87 31.53
C PRO A 196 15.31 12.74 32.78
N LEU A 197 16.47 12.58 33.44
CA LEU A 197 16.87 13.40 34.59
C LEU A 197 17.16 14.84 34.16
N LEU A 198 17.88 15.02 33.04
CA LEU A 198 18.16 16.33 32.46
C LEU A 198 16.87 17.05 32.03
N MET A 199 15.98 16.34 31.32
CA MET A 199 14.65 16.81 30.95
C MET A 199 13.88 17.32 32.18
N THR A 200 13.87 16.53 33.26
CA THR A 200 13.20 16.88 34.51
C THR A 200 13.82 18.11 35.18
N ALA A 201 15.15 18.21 35.18
CA ALA A 201 15.86 19.37 35.71
C ALA A 201 15.48 20.66 34.95
N ILE A 202 15.38 20.61 33.63
CA ILE A 202 14.92 21.74 32.80
C ILE A 202 13.50 22.16 33.18
N ASN A 203 12.60 21.20 33.38
CA ASN A 203 11.22 21.48 33.82
C ASN A 203 11.14 22.11 35.21
N VAL A 204 11.98 21.66 36.15
CA VAL A 204 12.07 22.26 37.49
C VAL A 204 12.61 23.69 37.42
N VAL A 205 13.65 23.93 36.62
CA VAL A 205 14.21 25.29 36.40
C VAL A 205 13.17 26.21 35.76
N SER A 206 12.48 25.72 34.73
CA SER A 206 11.37 26.41 34.08
C SER A 206 10.29 26.80 35.09
N ALA A 207 9.80 25.85 35.89
CA ALA A 207 8.83 26.11 36.94
C ALA A 207 9.33 27.13 37.98
N ALA A 208 10.59 27.07 38.40
CA ALA A 208 11.17 28.03 39.33
C ALA A 208 11.21 29.47 38.79
N VAL A 209 11.51 29.64 37.48
CA VAL A 209 11.57 30.94 36.81
C VAL A 209 10.18 31.53 36.58
N TYR A 210 9.17 30.72 36.27
CA TYR A 210 7.81 31.20 35.98
C TYR A 210 6.93 31.37 37.21
N MET A 211 7.11 30.53 38.23
CA MET A 211 6.22 30.50 39.40
C MET A 211 6.64 31.46 40.53
N LYS A 212 7.50 32.44 40.24
CA LYS A 212 7.92 33.45 41.22
C LYS A 212 6.71 34.30 41.64
N GLY A 213 6.32 34.20 42.90
CA GLY A 213 5.13 34.88 43.46
C GLY A 213 3.82 34.10 43.43
N PHE A 214 3.84 32.83 43.00
CA PHE A 214 2.63 32.00 42.91
C PHE A 214 2.32 31.22 44.21
N PRO A 215 1.05 30.83 44.45
CA PRO A 215 0.65 29.98 45.58
C PRO A 215 1.34 28.62 45.59
N LEU A 216 1.51 28.03 46.78
CA LEU A 216 2.20 26.74 46.96
C LEU A 216 1.51 25.59 46.19
N SER A 217 0.18 25.56 46.14
CA SER A 217 -0.59 24.53 45.42
C SER A 217 -0.23 24.44 43.94
N SER A 218 -0.04 25.59 43.29
CA SER A 218 0.30 25.64 41.86
C SER A 218 1.76 25.23 41.61
N LYS A 219 2.67 25.47 42.56
CA LYS A 219 4.05 24.97 42.50
C LYS A 219 4.11 23.45 42.63
N ILE A 220 3.33 22.89 43.57
CA ILE A 220 3.23 21.44 43.77
C ILE A 220 2.68 20.76 42.52
N GLN A 221 1.67 21.34 41.85
CA GLN A 221 1.13 20.80 40.61
C GLN A 221 2.21 20.66 39.52
N MET A 222 3.02 21.70 39.28
CA MET A 222 4.05 21.68 38.24
C MET A 222 5.20 20.72 38.56
N TYR A 223 5.66 20.67 39.81
CA TYR A 223 6.68 19.69 40.23
C TYR A 223 6.14 18.26 40.21
N GLY A 224 4.87 18.07 40.54
CA GLY A 224 4.19 16.78 40.43
C GLY A 224 4.12 16.29 38.99
N ILE A 225 3.78 17.15 38.03
CA ILE A 225 3.80 16.82 36.60
C ILE A 225 5.21 16.43 36.16
N ALA A 226 6.24 17.22 36.51
CA ALA A 226 7.62 16.89 36.17
C ALA A 226 8.06 15.52 36.74
N ALA A 227 7.65 15.17 37.96
CA ALA A 227 7.93 13.86 38.56
C ALA A 227 7.17 12.72 37.86
N ILE A 228 5.92 12.94 37.47
CA ILE A 228 5.14 11.96 36.69
C ILE A 228 5.83 11.68 35.36
N PHE A 229 6.21 12.73 34.62
CA PHE A 229 6.93 12.59 33.34
C PHE A 229 8.28 11.90 33.50
N LEU A 230 9.01 12.14 34.60
CA LEU A 230 10.24 11.42 34.87
C LEU A 230 9.99 9.92 34.98
N VAL A 231 9.02 9.50 35.79
CA VAL A 231 8.70 8.07 35.97
C VAL A 231 8.19 7.45 34.67
N LEU A 232 7.33 8.17 33.95
CA LEU A 232 6.72 7.71 32.71
C LEU A 232 7.75 7.50 31.60
N LEU A 233 8.71 8.44 31.44
CA LEU A 233 9.67 8.45 30.35
C LEU A 233 11.04 7.87 30.72
N TYR A 234 11.23 7.37 31.96
CA TYR A 234 12.55 6.91 32.41
C TYR A 234 13.12 5.77 31.56
N ASN A 235 12.26 4.85 31.12
CA ASN A 235 12.62 3.69 30.30
C ASN A 235 12.18 3.83 28.83
N SER A 236 11.80 5.05 28.42
CA SER A 236 11.42 5.30 27.03
C SER A 236 12.66 5.43 26.13
N PRO A 237 12.50 5.21 24.80
CA PRO A 237 13.55 5.46 23.82
C PRO A 237 14.15 6.87 23.94
N ALA A 238 15.46 6.98 23.79
CA ALA A 238 16.18 8.24 23.98
C ALA A 238 15.75 9.31 22.98
N GLY A 239 15.30 8.94 21.77
CA GLY A 239 14.76 9.84 20.75
C GLY A 239 13.49 10.56 21.20
N LEU A 240 12.53 9.84 21.82
CA LEU A 240 11.33 10.44 22.41
C LEU A 240 11.70 11.40 23.56
N VAL A 241 12.59 10.97 24.46
CA VAL A 241 13.01 11.81 25.59
C VAL A 241 13.79 13.04 25.10
N PHE A 242 14.58 12.90 24.04
CA PHE A 242 15.30 13.99 23.39
C PHE A 242 14.34 15.01 22.78
N TYR A 243 13.35 14.55 22.01
CA TYR A 243 12.26 15.37 21.50
C TYR A 243 11.58 16.18 22.61
N TRP A 244 11.22 15.53 23.72
CA TRP A 244 10.57 16.21 24.85
C TRP A 244 11.49 17.20 25.56
N THR A 245 12.79 16.89 25.63
CA THR A 245 13.81 17.79 26.16
C THR A 245 13.90 19.07 25.33
N LEU A 246 13.90 18.95 24.00
CA LEU A 246 13.88 20.09 23.08
C LEU A 246 12.61 20.93 23.24
N ASN A 247 11.44 20.31 23.40
CA ASN A 247 10.18 21.00 23.67
C ASN A 247 10.22 21.81 24.98
N ASN A 248 10.81 21.24 26.04
CA ASN A 248 10.96 21.90 27.34
C ASN A 248 11.94 23.09 27.25
N ILE A 249 13.04 22.93 26.51
CA ILE A 249 13.98 24.01 26.21
C ILE A 249 13.31 25.12 25.40
N PHE A 250 12.58 24.76 24.35
CA PHE A 250 11.82 25.73 23.54
C PHE A 250 10.84 26.50 24.42
N SER A 251 10.11 25.81 25.30
CA SER A 251 9.16 26.45 26.23
C SER A 251 9.85 27.43 27.19
N LEU A 252 11.03 27.09 27.72
CA LEU A 252 11.84 27.98 28.53
C LEU A 252 12.30 29.21 27.73
N ILE A 253 12.85 29.03 26.53
CA ILE A 253 13.30 30.12 25.65
C ILE A 253 12.12 31.02 25.26
N LYS A 254 11.02 30.43 24.81
CA LYS A 254 9.75 31.10 24.45
C LYS A 254 9.31 32.04 25.57
N ASN A 255 9.21 31.53 26.79
CA ASN A 255 8.70 32.29 27.91
C ASN A 255 9.72 33.33 28.43
N LEU A 256 11.03 33.12 28.24
CA LEU A 256 12.04 34.18 28.46
C LEU A 256 11.93 35.28 27.39
N PHE A 257 11.73 34.91 26.14
CA PHE A 257 11.61 35.83 25.01
C PHE A 257 10.40 36.77 25.16
N TYR A 258 9.25 36.29 25.65
CA TYR A 258 8.09 37.18 25.87
C TYR A 258 8.24 38.15 27.03
N LYS A 259 9.25 38.00 27.89
CA LYS A 259 9.58 39.00 28.93
C LYS A 259 10.36 40.20 28.38
N LEU A 260 10.81 40.15 27.12
CA LEU A 260 11.45 41.29 26.46
C LEU A 260 10.48 42.47 26.31
N ALA A 261 11.00 43.70 26.20
CA ALA A 261 10.16 44.91 26.13
C ALA A 261 9.29 44.99 24.85
N HIS A 262 9.78 44.45 23.72
CA HIS A 262 9.11 44.55 22.41
C HIS A 262 9.15 43.22 21.60
N PRO A 263 8.59 42.11 22.14
CA PRO A 263 8.76 40.78 21.57
C PRO A 263 8.17 40.64 20.17
N GLY A 264 7.08 41.34 19.87
CA GLY A 264 6.47 41.33 18.52
C GLY A 264 7.32 41.98 17.44
N LYS A 265 8.10 43.01 17.76
CA LYS A 265 9.03 43.65 16.80
C LYS A 265 10.25 42.77 16.57
N VAL A 266 10.80 42.21 17.65
CA VAL A 266 11.94 41.29 17.58
C VAL A 266 11.57 40.07 16.75
N LEU A 267 10.39 39.48 16.98
CA LEU A 267 9.91 38.34 16.19
C LEU A 267 9.74 38.67 14.71
N ALA A 268 9.20 39.84 14.37
CA ALA A 268 9.06 40.26 12.97
C ALA A 268 10.41 40.44 12.27
N VAL A 269 11.42 40.97 12.97
CA VAL A 269 12.79 41.12 12.44
C VAL A 269 13.46 39.76 12.29
N MET A 270 13.38 38.87 13.29
CA MET A 270 13.96 37.53 13.20
C MET A 270 13.32 36.70 12.08
N ALA A 271 11.99 36.76 11.94
CA ALA A 271 11.28 36.11 10.84
C ALA A 271 11.76 36.64 9.49
N SER A 272 11.92 37.97 9.35
CA SER A 272 12.42 38.56 8.12
C SER A 272 13.85 38.12 7.79
N ILE A 273 14.75 38.08 8.78
CA ILE A 273 16.14 37.58 8.61
C ILE A 273 16.13 36.11 8.19
N ALA A 274 15.34 35.26 8.87
CA ALA A 274 15.22 33.85 8.52
C ALA A 274 14.65 33.66 7.10
N GLY A 275 13.64 34.44 6.72
CA GLY A 275 13.09 34.41 5.37
C GLY A 275 14.11 34.84 4.32
N ILE A 276 14.93 35.87 4.58
CA ILE A 276 16.01 36.25 3.66
C ILE A 276 17.06 35.14 3.55
N ALA A 277 17.42 34.50 4.66
CA ALA A 277 18.37 33.38 4.66
C ALA A 277 17.85 32.18 3.85
N LEU A 278 16.58 31.81 4.00
CA LEU A 278 15.94 30.75 3.20
C LEU A 278 15.90 31.11 1.72
N LEU A 279 15.62 32.37 1.39
CA LEU A 279 15.60 32.84 0.01
C LEU A 279 17.00 32.80 -0.61
N VAL A 280 18.04 33.18 0.13
CA VAL A 280 19.44 33.00 -0.30
C VAL A 280 19.77 31.52 -0.48
N LEU A 281 19.38 30.65 0.46
CA LEU A 281 19.64 29.22 0.39
C LEU A 281 18.99 28.57 -0.84
N ALA A 282 17.74 28.96 -1.15
CA ALA A 282 16.99 28.47 -2.30
C ALA A 282 17.70 28.74 -3.64
N PHE A 283 18.38 29.90 -3.77
CA PHE A 283 19.08 30.27 -5.00
C PHE A 283 20.58 29.97 -5.00
N ALA A 284 21.20 29.79 -3.82
CA ALA A 284 22.64 29.59 -3.68
C ALA A 284 23.08 28.12 -3.73
N LEU A 285 22.14 27.17 -3.64
CA LEU A 285 22.40 25.73 -3.70
C LEU A 285 21.74 25.13 -4.96
N PRO A 286 22.45 25.08 -6.11
CA PRO A 286 21.90 24.53 -7.37
C PRO A 286 21.58 23.04 -7.30
N ALA A 287 22.11 22.34 -6.30
CA ALA A 287 21.89 20.91 -6.06
C ALA A 287 20.53 20.60 -5.42
N LEU A 288 19.76 21.62 -5.00
CA LEU A 288 18.41 21.40 -4.47
C LEU A 288 17.42 21.13 -5.62
N SER A 289 16.53 20.16 -5.43
CA SER A 289 15.42 19.91 -6.37
C SER A 289 14.55 21.16 -6.56
N VAL A 290 13.94 21.30 -7.73
CA VAL A 290 13.07 22.45 -8.06
C VAL A 290 11.96 22.60 -7.02
N GLU A 291 11.39 21.49 -6.56
CA GLU A 291 10.36 21.44 -5.53
C GLU A 291 10.85 22.01 -4.20
N THR A 292 12.06 21.64 -3.78
CA THR A 292 12.69 22.14 -2.55
C THR A 292 12.98 23.64 -2.64
N GLN A 293 13.41 24.12 -3.81
CA GLN A 293 13.63 25.54 -4.04
C GLN A 293 12.33 26.34 -3.94
N VAL A 294 11.25 25.85 -4.57
CA VAL A 294 9.91 26.47 -4.50
C VAL A 294 9.42 26.50 -3.05
N PHE A 295 9.57 25.42 -2.30
CA PHE A 295 9.21 25.37 -0.88
C PHE A 295 9.94 26.43 -0.04
N PHE A 296 11.26 26.55 -0.18
CA PHE A 296 12.02 27.56 0.54
C PHE A 296 11.63 28.99 0.15
N ILE A 297 11.31 29.23 -1.13
CA ILE A 297 10.81 30.53 -1.58
C ILE A 297 9.46 30.84 -0.94
N VAL A 298 8.52 29.89 -0.91
CA VAL A 298 7.20 30.06 -0.27
C VAL A 298 7.37 30.34 1.22
N CYS A 299 8.18 29.56 1.93
CA CYS A 299 8.48 29.77 3.34
C CYS A 299 9.11 31.15 3.59
N ALA A 300 10.07 31.53 2.75
CA ALA A 300 10.72 32.83 2.83
C ALA A 300 9.72 33.98 2.68
N VAL A 301 8.78 33.89 1.73
CA VAL A 301 7.72 34.87 1.51
C VAL A 301 6.77 34.95 2.71
N LEU A 302 6.32 33.80 3.23
CA LEU A 302 5.44 33.74 4.40
C LEU A 302 6.09 34.39 5.63
N LEU A 303 7.40 34.20 5.82
CA LEU A 303 8.17 34.81 6.91
C LEU A 303 8.34 36.34 6.77
N GLN A 304 8.07 36.93 5.61
CA GLN A 304 8.03 38.40 5.45
C GLN A 304 6.68 39.02 5.84
N ILE A 305 5.62 38.24 6.04
CA ILE A 305 4.29 38.75 6.40
C ILE A 305 4.31 39.56 7.72
N PRO A 306 4.93 39.10 8.82
CA PRO A 306 4.92 39.83 10.08
C PRO A 306 5.54 41.24 10.00
N ILE A 307 6.65 41.38 9.28
CA ILE A 307 7.32 42.68 9.10
C ILE A 307 6.53 43.59 8.16
N SER A 308 5.96 43.03 7.08
CA SER A 308 5.11 43.76 6.14
C SER A 308 3.86 44.30 6.83
N VAL A 309 3.19 43.50 7.66
CA VAL A 309 2.03 43.93 8.46
C VAL A 309 2.43 44.98 9.51
N SER A 310 3.59 44.84 10.15
CA SER A 310 4.11 45.82 11.12
C SER A 310 4.36 47.19 10.46
N LEU A 311 4.91 47.20 9.24
CA LEU A 311 5.16 48.40 8.45
C LEU A 311 3.86 49.04 7.93
N LEU A 312 2.92 48.24 7.42
CA LEU A 312 1.61 48.71 6.89
C LEU A 312 0.68 49.28 7.99
N ARG A 313 0.83 48.81 9.23
CA ARG A 313 0.08 49.33 10.40
C ARG A 313 0.45 50.77 10.78
N ARG A 314 1.55 51.34 10.27
CA ARG A 314 1.95 52.72 10.56
C ARG A 314 1.14 53.81 9.85
N GLY A 315 0.21 53.46 8.94
CA GLY A 315 -0.57 54.48 8.21
C GLY A 315 -1.95 54.10 7.67
N SER A 316 -2.40 52.85 7.78
CA SER A 316 -3.71 52.42 7.25
C SER A 316 -4.70 52.02 8.34
N LYS A 317 -5.96 52.52 8.24
CA LYS A 317 -7.09 51.92 8.95
C LYS A 317 -7.42 50.60 8.23
N LEU A 318 -6.97 49.47 8.78
CA LEU A 318 -7.37 48.15 8.29
C LEU A 318 -8.92 48.08 8.19
N PRO A 319 -9.48 47.46 7.13
CA PRO A 319 -10.91 47.25 7.03
C PRO A 319 -11.41 46.53 8.29
N ASN A 320 -12.50 47.01 8.88
CA ASN A 320 -13.02 46.45 10.12
C ASN A 320 -13.62 45.06 9.85
N ILE A 321 -12.84 44.01 10.14
CA ILE A 321 -13.29 42.62 10.00
C ILE A 321 -14.49 42.41 10.93
N ARG A 322 -15.62 42.01 10.33
CA ARG A 322 -16.87 41.75 11.05
C ARG A 322 -16.67 40.59 12.03
N GLU A 323 -17.23 40.72 13.24
CA GLU A 323 -17.14 39.65 14.23
C GLU A 323 -18.02 38.45 13.85
N ALA A 324 -17.55 37.25 14.20
CA ALA A 324 -18.30 36.02 14.00
C ALA A 324 -19.57 35.97 14.85
N THR A 325 -20.62 35.40 14.27
CA THR A 325 -21.94 35.19 14.85
C THR A 325 -22.22 33.69 15.01
N LYS A 326 -23.29 33.33 15.73
CA LYS A 326 -23.71 31.92 15.86
C LYS A 326 -24.02 31.23 14.52
N LYS A 327 -24.40 31.98 13.48
CA LYS A 327 -24.60 31.43 12.13
C LYS A 327 -23.27 31.07 11.47
N ASP A 328 -22.24 31.88 11.70
CA ASP A 328 -20.88 31.61 11.21
C ASP A 328 -20.32 30.34 11.86
N ASP A 329 -20.63 30.09 13.15
CA ASP A 329 -20.27 28.82 13.81
C ASP A 329 -20.90 27.61 13.10
N ARG A 330 -22.19 27.69 12.72
CA ARG A 330 -22.87 26.59 12.00
C ARG A 330 -22.27 26.37 10.61
N ALA A 331 -22.04 27.45 9.86
CA ALA A 331 -21.44 27.37 8.54
C ALA A 331 -20.02 26.78 8.60
N PHE A 332 -19.23 27.13 9.62
CA PHE A 332 -17.91 26.56 9.85
C PHE A 332 -17.98 25.05 10.07
N PHE A 333 -18.76 24.56 11.04
CA PHE A 333 -18.82 23.13 11.32
C PHE A 333 -19.44 22.31 10.17
N LEU A 334 -20.36 22.88 9.39
CA LEU A 334 -20.88 22.22 8.20
C LEU A 334 -19.84 22.18 7.06
N GLY A 335 -19.02 23.21 6.89
CA GLY A 335 -17.88 23.17 5.96
C GLY A 335 -16.83 22.14 6.38
N CYS A 336 -16.56 22.02 7.68
CA CYS A 336 -15.67 20.97 8.21
C CYS A 336 -16.21 19.57 7.94
N LEU A 337 -17.53 19.37 8.14
CA LEU A 337 -18.20 18.12 7.82
C LEU A 337 -18.16 17.83 6.31
N PHE A 338 -18.33 18.86 5.48
CA PHE A 338 -18.21 18.73 4.03
C PHE A 338 -16.82 18.23 3.62
N LEU A 339 -15.75 18.84 4.15
CA LEU A 339 -14.37 18.38 3.89
C LEU A 339 -14.18 16.93 4.38
N ALA A 340 -14.64 16.63 5.59
CA ALA A 340 -14.53 15.27 6.14
C ALA A 340 -15.29 14.22 5.31
N LEU A 341 -16.47 14.55 4.77
CA LEU A 341 -17.21 13.65 3.88
C LEU A 341 -16.53 13.51 2.51
N LEU A 342 -16.04 14.61 1.94
CA LEU A 342 -15.36 14.59 0.64
C LEU A 342 -14.09 13.73 0.71
N THR A 343 -13.19 14.02 1.65
CA THR A 343 -11.88 13.36 1.73
C THR A 343 -11.90 12.05 2.51
N GLY A 344 -12.81 11.89 3.47
CA GLY A 344 -12.85 10.72 4.33
C GLY A 344 -13.81 9.63 3.86
N VAL A 345 -14.77 9.97 2.98
CA VAL A 345 -15.83 9.03 2.58
C VAL A 345 -15.99 8.95 1.07
N LEU A 346 -16.29 10.07 0.39
CA LEU A 346 -16.58 10.04 -1.04
C LEU A 346 -15.39 9.53 -1.85
N ILE A 347 -14.21 10.15 -1.70
CA ILE A 347 -13.04 9.78 -2.50
C ILE A 347 -12.63 8.32 -2.24
N PRO A 348 -12.48 7.84 -0.98
CA PRO A 348 -12.18 6.43 -0.71
C PRO A 348 -13.22 5.47 -1.29
N VAL A 349 -14.52 5.79 -1.17
CA VAL A 349 -15.59 4.97 -1.77
C VAL A 349 -15.44 4.91 -3.29
N THR A 350 -15.19 6.03 -3.96
CA THR A 350 -15.04 6.05 -5.43
C THR A 350 -13.85 5.24 -5.91
N VAL A 351 -12.75 5.21 -5.15
CA VAL A 351 -11.56 4.41 -5.46
C VAL A 351 -11.87 2.92 -5.32
N ILE A 352 -12.39 2.48 -4.17
CA ILE A 352 -12.70 1.06 -3.92
C ILE A 352 -13.82 0.56 -4.85
N GLN A 353 -14.77 1.43 -5.19
CA GLN A 353 -15.86 1.09 -6.11
C GLN A 353 -15.36 0.82 -7.54
N ALA A 354 -14.20 1.35 -7.94
CA ALA A 354 -13.66 1.13 -9.27
C ALA A 354 -13.20 -0.33 -9.46
N SER A 355 -12.53 -0.93 -8.46
CA SER A 355 -12.14 -2.34 -8.47
C SER A 355 -12.27 -2.96 -7.06
N PRO A 356 -13.48 -3.39 -6.63
CA PRO A 356 -13.69 -3.86 -5.26
C PRO A 356 -12.87 -5.11 -4.88
N SER A 357 -12.61 -6.00 -5.84
CA SER A 357 -11.88 -7.27 -5.67
C SER A 357 -10.43 -7.06 -5.29
N GLU A 358 -9.80 -5.99 -5.78
CA GLU A 358 -8.40 -5.64 -5.50
C GLU A 358 -8.15 -5.24 -4.03
N PHE A 359 -9.18 -4.77 -3.32
CA PHE A 359 -9.07 -4.34 -1.92
C PHE A 359 -9.46 -5.43 -0.91
N VAL A 360 -9.65 -6.67 -1.38
CA VAL A 360 -10.18 -7.76 -0.56
C VAL A 360 -9.35 -9.02 -0.74
N ASN A 361 -8.87 -9.56 0.37
CA ASN A 361 -8.38 -10.93 0.40
C ASN A 361 -9.58 -11.89 0.49
N LEU A 362 -9.77 -12.73 -0.52
CA LEU A 362 -10.91 -13.65 -0.60
C LEU A 362 -10.78 -14.84 0.36
N ALA A 363 -9.55 -15.19 0.78
CA ALA A 363 -9.29 -16.26 1.73
C ALA A 363 -9.57 -15.83 3.18
N ASN A 364 -9.20 -14.60 3.54
CA ASN A 364 -9.53 -13.96 4.82
C ASN A 364 -10.40 -12.72 4.62
N TYR A 365 -11.66 -12.94 4.25
CA TYR A 365 -12.59 -11.87 3.90
C TYR A 365 -12.77 -10.85 5.03
N LYS A 366 -12.21 -9.66 4.82
CA LYS A 366 -12.53 -8.43 5.55
C LYS A 366 -13.11 -7.43 4.56
N THR A 367 -14.22 -6.80 4.92
CA THR A 367 -14.85 -5.80 4.06
C THR A 367 -13.90 -4.61 3.80
N PRO A 368 -13.73 -4.15 2.55
CA PRO A 368 -12.85 -3.03 2.24
C PRO A 368 -13.44 -1.69 2.72
N LEU A 369 -14.73 -1.67 3.11
CA LEU A 369 -15.38 -0.52 3.75
C LEU A 369 -14.73 -0.11 5.08
N ARG A 370 -13.89 -0.97 5.68
CA ARG A 370 -13.07 -0.59 6.85
C ARG A 370 -12.12 0.56 6.52
N PHE A 371 -11.53 0.58 5.33
CA PHE A 371 -10.60 1.64 4.91
C PHE A 371 -11.34 2.97 4.74
N VAL A 372 -12.59 2.92 4.27
CA VAL A 372 -13.48 4.08 4.25
C VAL A 372 -13.77 4.57 5.67
N LEU A 373 -14.01 3.67 6.63
CA LEU A 373 -14.24 4.05 8.02
C LEU A 373 -13.01 4.70 8.66
N ASP A 374 -11.83 4.11 8.49
CA ASP A 374 -10.57 4.63 9.04
C ASP A 374 -10.26 6.01 8.47
N SER A 375 -10.35 6.16 7.14
CA SER A 375 -10.22 7.46 6.46
C SER A 375 -11.25 8.48 6.95
N ALA A 376 -12.51 8.07 7.14
CA ALA A 376 -13.57 8.93 7.67
C ALA A 376 -13.29 9.40 9.09
N LEU A 377 -12.76 8.53 9.96
CA LEU A 377 -12.42 8.86 11.34
C LEU A 377 -11.24 9.84 11.40
N ILE A 378 -10.20 9.62 10.60
CA ILE A 378 -9.05 10.54 10.48
C ILE A 378 -9.50 11.89 9.91
N ALA A 379 -10.32 11.90 8.86
CA ALA A 379 -10.84 13.13 8.25
C ALA A 379 -11.74 13.91 9.21
N PHE A 380 -12.62 13.22 9.95
CA PHE A 380 -13.47 13.83 10.97
C PHE A 380 -12.64 14.40 12.12
N GLY A 381 -11.63 13.65 12.59
CA GLY A 381 -10.68 14.11 13.59
C GLY A 381 -9.94 15.38 13.16
N THR A 382 -9.44 15.39 11.92
CA THR A 382 -8.69 16.52 11.35
C THR A 382 -9.57 17.75 11.18
N PHE A 383 -10.66 17.64 10.41
CA PHE A 383 -11.45 18.79 9.99
C PHE A 383 -12.52 19.19 10.99
N VAL A 384 -13.13 18.27 11.74
CA VAL A 384 -14.23 18.62 12.66
C VAL A 384 -13.70 18.83 14.07
N VAL A 385 -12.84 17.95 14.57
CA VAL A 385 -12.33 18.04 15.95
C VAL A 385 -11.21 19.06 16.05
N TRP A 386 -10.08 18.85 15.38
CA TRP A 386 -8.89 19.70 15.55
C TRP A 386 -9.15 21.12 15.05
N PHE A 387 -9.60 21.30 13.81
CA PHE A 387 -9.99 22.62 13.31
C PHE A 387 -11.10 23.27 14.18
N GLY A 388 -12.02 22.47 14.73
CA GLY A 388 -13.02 22.92 15.68
C GLY A 388 -12.41 23.48 16.98
N ILE A 389 -11.38 22.83 17.52
CA ILE A 389 -10.61 23.29 18.69
C ILE A 389 -9.91 24.62 18.36
N PHE A 390 -9.20 24.71 17.23
CA PHE A 390 -8.55 25.95 16.76
C PHE A 390 -9.56 27.10 16.62
N TYR A 391 -10.70 26.83 15.97
CA TYR A 391 -11.78 27.79 15.76
C TYR A 391 -12.38 28.27 17.10
N ARG A 392 -12.65 27.35 18.02
CA ARG A 392 -13.22 27.68 19.34
C ARG A 392 -12.25 28.53 20.17
N LEU A 393 -10.95 28.30 20.07
CA LEU A 393 -9.94 29.08 20.77
C LEU A 393 -9.72 30.47 20.15
N ALA A 394 -9.96 30.63 18.84
CA ALA A 394 -9.83 31.90 18.14
C ALA A 394 -10.73 33.02 18.70
N SER A 395 -10.29 34.28 18.53
CA SER A 395 -11.08 35.47 18.86
C SER A 395 -12.30 35.60 17.93
N PRO A 396 -13.35 36.38 18.26
CA PRO A 396 -14.51 36.57 17.39
C PRO A 396 -14.17 37.04 15.97
N LYS A 397 -13.14 37.90 15.82
CA LYS A 397 -12.62 38.30 14.52
C LYS A 397 -11.86 37.17 13.84
N GLY A 398 -11.04 36.44 14.60
CA GLY A 398 -10.33 35.26 14.12
C GLY A 398 -11.28 34.20 13.56
N ARG A 399 -12.38 33.91 14.27
CA ARG A 399 -13.43 32.98 13.80
C ARG A 399 -14.03 33.38 12.46
N SER A 400 -14.25 34.68 12.22
CA SER A 400 -14.74 35.15 10.93
C SER A 400 -13.72 34.93 9.80
N ILE A 401 -12.42 34.97 10.11
CA ILE A 401 -11.34 34.68 9.16
C ILE A 401 -11.27 33.17 8.91
N PHE A 402 -11.33 32.35 9.95
CA PHE A 402 -11.40 30.88 9.82
C PHE A 402 -12.57 30.44 8.94
N GLY A 403 -13.75 31.04 9.10
CA GLY A 403 -14.90 30.75 8.24
C GLY A 403 -14.67 31.11 6.77
N ALA A 404 -13.98 32.22 6.49
CA ALA A 404 -13.61 32.60 5.13
C ALA A 404 -12.56 31.65 4.51
N ILE A 405 -11.54 31.27 5.29
CA ILE A 405 -10.51 30.31 4.88
C ILE A 405 -11.15 28.96 4.58
N LEU A 406 -12.03 28.48 5.46
CA LEU A 406 -12.72 27.20 5.27
C LEU A 406 -13.59 27.23 4.01
N LEU A 407 -14.26 28.34 3.71
CA LEU A 407 -15.00 28.50 2.46
C LEU A 407 -14.11 28.40 1.23
N ALA A 408 -12.98 29.09 1.23
CA ALA A 408 -12.01 28.96 0.15
C ALA A 408 -11.53 27.51 0.02
N ALA A 409 -11.14 26.87 1.13
CA ALA A 409 -10.67 25.49 1.13
C ALA A 409 -11.71 24.50 0.57
N CYS A 410 -12.98 24.59 0.98
CA CYS A 410 -14.04 23.73 0.45
C CYS A 410 -14.23 23.90 -1.06
N GLY A 411 -14.13 25.13 -1.57
CA GLY A 411 -14.24 25.41 -2.99
C GLY A 411 -13.03 24.91 -3.79
N ILE A 412 -11.83 25.12 -3.27
CA ILE A 412 -10.57 24.62 -3.86
C ILE A 412 -10.61 23.10 -3.94
N PHE A 413 -10.88 22.42 -2.82
CA PHE A 413 -10.90 20.96 -2.78
C PHE A 413 -11.93 20.36 -3.75
N LEU A 414 -13.08 21.01 -3.88
CA LEU A 414 -14.12 20.58 -4.79
C LEU A 414 -13.76 20.81 -6.26
N ILE A 415 -13.17 21.97 -6.62
CA ILE A 415 -12.81 22.26 -8.01
C ILE A 415 -11.63 21.39 -8.46
N ASP A 416 -10.65 21.16 -7.58
CA ASP A 416 -9.49 20.31 -7.87
C ASP A 416 -9.94 18.87 -8.11
N TYR A 417 -10.73 18.30 -7.20
CA TYR A 417 -11.25 16.93 -7.34
C TYR A 417 -12.10 16.74 -8.60
N LEU A 418 -13.00 17.69 -8.92
CA LEU A 418 -13.95 17.51 -10.02
C LEU A 418 -13.39 17.85 -11.40
N PHE A 419 -12.45 18.81 -11.51
CA PHE A 419 -12.04 19.38 -12.79
C PHE A 419 -10.53 19.25 -13.07
N PHE A 420 -9.71 18.99 -12.07
CA PHE A 420 -8.25 18.91 -12.20
C PHE A 420 -7.68 17.58 -11.70
N GLY A 421 -8.53 16.58 -11.46
CA GLY A 421 -8.09 15.19 -11.34
C GLY A 421 -7.54 14.72 -12.68
N THR A 422 -6.23 14.80 -12.84
CA THR A 422 -5.52 14.22 -13.98
C THR A 422 -5.58 12.70 -13.91
N ASP A 423 -5.65 12.10 -15.10
CA ASP A 423 -5.48 10.66 -15.30
C ASP A 423 -3.97 10.36 -15.22
N TYR A 424 -3.57 9.67 -14.16
CA TYR A 424 -2.18 9.32 -13.88
C TYR A 424 -1.87 7.85 -14.23
N GLY A 425 -2.79 7.15 -14.91
CA GLY A 425 -2.69 5.72 -15.17
C GLY A 425 -3.45 4.89 -14.11
N ASN A 426 -3.16 3.58 -14.07
CA ASN A 426 -3.77 2.69 -13.09
C ASN A 426 -3.31 3.03 -11.67
N LEU A 427 -4.12 2.64 -10.70
CA LEU A 427 -3.88 2.91 -9.29
C LEU A 427 -3.94 1.59 -8.53
N SER A 428 -2.85 1.28 -7.85
CA SER A 428 -2.70 0.12 -7.00
C SER A 428 -3.69 0.07 -5.83
N PRO A 429 -3.88 -1.12 -5.22
CA PRO A 429 -4.55 -1.25 -3.92
C PRO A 429 -3.85 -0.48 -2.79
N LEU A 430 -2.57 -0.12 -2.94
CA LEU A 430 -1.78 0.67 -2.01
C LEU A 430 -1.83 2.19 -2.29
N LEU A 431 -2.58 2.57 -3.33
CA LEU A 431 -2.78 3.95 -3.79
C LEU A 431 -1.54 4.54 -4.45
N GLU A 432 -0.78 3.70 -5.16
CA GLU A 432 0.37 4.05 -6.01
C GLU A 432 -0.05 3.99 -7.48
N PHE A 433 0.43 4.91 -8.31
CA PHE A 433 0.22 4.95 -9.75
C PHE A 433 1.39 4.30 -10.47
N ASP A 434 1.11 3.51 -11.52
CA ASP A 434 2.10 2.88 -12.40
C ASP A 434 3.13 3.88 -12.96
N VAL A 435 2.68 5.12 -13.19
CA VAL A 435 3.52 6.22 -13.66
C VAL A 435 3.49 7.36 -12.65
N PRO A 436 4.65 7.87 -12.19
CA PRO A 436 4.68 8.98 -11.25
C PRO A 436 3.90 10.20 -11.77
N PRO A 437 3.06 10.83 -10.93
CA PRO A 437 2.20 11.93 -11.33
C PRO A 437 3.02 13.17 -11.68
N THR A 438 3.17 13.45 -12.98
CA THR A 438 3.84 14.66 -13.46
C THR A 438 2.83 15.76 -13.78
N VAL A 439 3.17 17.01 -13.45
CA VAL A 439 2.32 18.18 -13.72
C VAL A 439 3.03 19.11 -14.68
N THR A 440 2.45 19.31 -15.86
CA THR A 440 2.97 20.27 -16.84
C THR A 440 2.80 21.70 -16.33
N LEU A 441 3.72 22.59 -16.69
CA LEU A 441 3.66 24.00 -16.27
C LEU A 441 2.36 24.68 -16.71
N GLU A 442 1.84 24.35 -17.89
CA GLU A 442 0.58 24.88 -18.42
C GLU A 442 -0.64 24.43 -17.59
N ALA A 443 -0.71 23.14 -17.26
CA ALA A 443 -1.77 22.60 -16.40
C ALA A 443 -1.72 23.26 -15.01
N GLY A 444 -0.52 23.35 -14.42
CA GLY A 444 -0.31 23.99 -13.12
C GLY A 444 -0.71 25.47 -13.09
N LEU A 445 -0.39 26.25 -14.13
CA LEU A 445 -0.80 27.66 -14.23
C LEU A 445 -2.31 27.82 -14.42
N THR A 446 -2.93 26.94 -15.21
CA THR A 446 -4.38 26.94 -15.44
C THR A 446 -5.14 26.62 -14.15
N ASN A 447 -4.68 25.58 -13.44
CA ASN A 447 -5.18 25.20 -12.12
C ASN A 447 -5.07 26.36 -11.13
N LEU A 448 -3.88 26.98 -11.03
CA LEU A 448 -3.65 28.12 -10.14
C LEU A 448 -4.56 29.31 -10.47
N ALA A 449 -4.75 29.62 -11.76
CA ALA A 449 -5.65 30.70 -12.19
C ALA A 449 -7.11 30.43 -11.78
N ALA A 450 -7.58 29.18 -11.95
CA ALA A 450 -8.91 28.76 -11.54
C ALA A 450 -9.10 28.88 -10.02
N ILE A 451 -8.13 28.41 -9.23
CA ILE A 451 -8.12 28.50 -7.76
C ILE A 451 -8.18 29.96 -7.30
N VAL A 452 -7.37 30.84 -7.89
CA VAL A 452 -7.35 32.28 -7.54
C VAL A 452 -8.70 32.94 -7.88
N ALA A 453 -9.23 32.69 -9.07
CA ALA A 453 -10.51 33.24 -9.50
C ALA A 453 -11.66 32.77 -8.58
N LEU A 454 -11.71 31.48 -8.28
CA LEU A 454 -12.71 30.89 -7.39
C LEU A 454 -12.59 31.44 -5.97
N THR A 455 -11.37 31.54 -5.44
CA THR A 455 -11.12 32.08 -4.10
C THR A 455 -11.63 33.51 -3.98
N VAL A 456 -11.40 34.37 -4.99
CA VAL A 456 -11.93 35.73 -5.02
C VAL A 456 -13.47 35.73 -4.99
N ILE A 457 -14.10 34.91 -5.84
CA ILE A 457 -15.57 34.79 -5.89
C ILE A 457 -16.13 34.35 -4.54
N LEU A 458 -15.53 33.32 -3.92
CA LEU A 458 -15.96 32.78 -2.63
C LEU A 458 -15.78 33.80 -1.51
N LEU A 459 -14.68 34.57 -1.49
CA LEU A 459 -14.48 35.65 -0.52
C LEU A 459 -15.51 36.78 -0.69
N LEU A 460 -15.92 37.11 -1.92
CA LEU A 460 -17.00 38.05 -2.18
C LEU A 460 -18.36 37.52 -1.71
N ILE A 461 -18.64 36.23 -1.96
CA ILE A 461 -19.84 35.54 -1.47
C ILE A 461 -19.84 35.51 0.06
N TRP A 462 -18.72 35.22 0.72
CA TRP A 462 -18.61 35.28 2.17
C TRP A 462 -18.90 36.69 2.69
N HIS A 463 -18.36 37.72 2.03
CA HIS A 463 -18.58 39.09 2.45
C HIS A 463 -20.07 39.49 2.37
N LYS A 464 -20.77 39.07 1.32
CA LYS A 464 -22.15 39.49 1.04
C LYS A 464 -23.22 38.55 1.61
N TRP A 465 -23.00 37.24 1.55
CA TRP A 465 -23.99 36.17 1.74
C TRP A 465 -23.53 35.07 2.71
N ARG A 466 -22.63 35.34 3.67
CA ARG A 466 -22.18 34.36 4.68
C ARG A 466 -23.32 33.57 5.36
N ASP A 467 -24.48 34.19 5.56
CA ASP A 467 -25.63 33.55 6.21
C ASP A 467 -26.22 32.39 5.39
N ALA A 468 -26.00 32.38 4.07
CA ALA A 468 -26.43 31.31 3.16
C ALA A 468 -25.42 30.17 3.04
N ALA A 469 -24.14 30.40 3.38
CA ALA A 469 -23.08 29.40 3.26
C ALA A 469 -23.39 28.12 4.05
N GLY A 470 -23.96 28.24 5.25
CA GLY A 470 -24.36 27.08 6.04
C GLY A 470 -25.44 26.21 5.38
N VAL A 471 -26.39 26.82 4.64
CA VAL A 471 -27.40 26.05 3.90
C VAL A 471 -26.77 25.33 2.73
N ALA A 472 -25.88 26.01 1.99
CA ALA A 472 -25.15 25.41 0.88
C ALA A 472 -24.34 24.18 1.33
N TYR A 473 -23.58 24.28 2.43
CA TYR A 473 -22.85 23.14 2.99
C TYR A 473 -23.77 22.01 3.41
N ALA A 474 -24.90 22.30 4.06
CA ALA A 474 -25.84 21.26 4.44
C ALA A 474 -26.35 20.48 3.23
N CYS A 475 -26.71 21.17 2.14
CA CYS A 475 -27.12 20.54 0.88
C CYS A 475 -25.99 19.69 0.28
N MET A 476 -24.76 20.23 0.24
CA MET A 476 -23.61 19.50 -0.29
C MET A 476 -23.26 18.26 0.55
N CYS A 477 -23.29 18.35 1.88
CA CYS A 477 -23.08 17.19 2.75
C CYS A 477 -24.11 16.09 2.50
N VAL A 478 -25.38 16.44 2.31
CA VAL A 478 -26.44 15.46 1.99
C VAL A 478 -26.18 14.82 0.63
N ALA A 479 -25.77 15.60 -0.37
CA ALA A 479 -25.43 15.08 -1.70
C ALA A 479 -24.24 14.11 -1.64
N LEU A 480 -23.13 14.50 -0.99
CA LEU A 480 -21.96 13.64 -0.81
C LEU A 480 -22.31 12.34 -0.08
N ALA A 481 -23.05 12.44 1.02
CA ALA A 481 -23.47 11.26 1.78
C ALA A 481 -24.36 10.31 0.94
N ALA A 482 -25.27 10.85 0.12
CA ALA A 482 -26.11 10.03 -0.74
C ALA A 482 -25.30 9.26 -1.81
N VAL A 483 -24.34 9.94 -2.45
CA VAL A 483 -23.45 9.31 -3.46
C VAL A 483 -22.57 8.24 -2.80
N SER A 484 -21.98 8.54 -1.64
CA SER A 484 -21.16 7.57 -0.90
C SER A 484 -21.96 6.35 -0.47
N ILE A 485 -23.20 6.50 -0.01
CA ILE A 485 -24.06 5.35 0.35
C ILE A 485 -24.33 4.48 -0.86
N PHE A 486 -24.63 5.07 -2.03
CA PHE A 486 -24.83 4.32 -3.26
C PHE A 486 -23.57 3.53 -3.66
N GLY A 487 -22.39 4.17 -3.62
CA GLY A 487 -21.12 3.50 -3.91
C GLY A 487 -20.80 2.36 -2.95
N MET A 488 -21.03 2.54 -1.65
CA MET A 488 -20.85 1.47 -0.65
C MET A 488 -21.79 0.28 -0.88
N VAL A 489 -23.05 0.54 -1.28
CA VAL A 489 -23.98 -0.53 -1.65
C VAL A 489 -23.47 -1.29 -2.87
N GLN A 490 -22.98 -0.59 -3.90
CA GLN A 490 -22.43 -1.21 -5.10
C GLN A 490 -21.21 -2.09 -4.79
N ILE A 491 -20.26 -1.59 -3.98
CA ILE A 491 -19.09 -2.36 -3.50
C ILE A 491 -19.55 -3.67 -2.86
N ASN A 492 -20.49 -3.60 -1.91
CA ASN A 492 -20.94 -4.79 -1.21
C ASN A 492 -21.67 -5.77 -2.14
N THR A 493 -22.49 -5.28 -3.08
CA THR A 493 -23.17 -6.15 -4.04
C THR A 493 -22.20 -6.84 -5.00
N THR A 494 -21.14 -6.15 -5.46
CA THR A 494 -20.12 -6.74 -6.33
C THR A 494 -19.36 -7.83 -5.58
N LEU A 495 -18.95 -7.56 -4.35
CA LEU A 495 -18.24 -8.53 -3.51
C LEU A 495 -19.13 -9.70 -3.09
N ASP A 496 -20.39 -9.49 -2.76
CA ASP A 496 -21.31 -10.58 -2.42
C ASP A 496 -21.53 -11.53 -3.62
N ASN A 497 -21.52 -11.00 -4.85
CA ASN A 497 -21.58 -11.82 -6.06
C ASN A 497 -20.28 -12.61 -6.27
N ALA A 498 -19.12 -11.97 -6.11
CA ALA A 498 -17.81 -12.60 -6.27
C ALA A 498 -17.50 -13.64 -5.17
N LEU A 499 -17.84 -13.34 -3.91
CA LEU A 499 -17.78 -14.29 -2.80
C LEU A 499 -18.82 -15.40 -2.95
N GLY A 500 -19.98 -15.06 -3.49
CA GLY A 500 -21.04 -16.01 -3.79
C GLY A 500 -20.65 -17.03 -4.86
N SER A 501 -19.77 -16.68 -5.80
CA SER A 501 -19.21 -17.62 -6.78
C SER A 501 -17.99 -18.37 -6.23
N SER A 502 -17.08 -17.72 -5.49
CA SER A 502 -15.87 -18.37 -4.93
C SER A 502 -16.14 -19.30 -3.74
N LEU A 503 -17.03 -18.95 -2.81
CA LEU A 503 -17.36 -19.78 -1.62
C LEU A 503 -18.31 -20.95 -1.93
N ARG A 504 -18.75 -21.10 -3.19
CA ARG A 504 -19.73 -22.13 -3.58
C ARG A 504 -19.12 -23.36 -4.25
N TRP A 505 -17.84 -23.35 -4.62
CA TRP A 505 -17.17 -24.52 -5.18
C TRP A 505 -16.07 -25.03 -4.23
N ASN A 506 -16.24 -26.27 -3.77
CA ASN A 506 -15.40 -27.04 -2.83
C ASN A 506 -14.66 -26.27 -1.70
N ASN A 507 -15.33 -26.16 -0.53
CA ASN A 507 -14.74 -25.73 0.77
C ASN A 507 -13.73 -26.73 1.39
N GLY A 508 -13.05 -27.53 0.58
CA GLY A 508 -12.06 -28.52 1.02
C GLY A 508 -10.68 -28.14 0.49
N ARG A 509 -9.62 -28.57 1.19
CA ARG A 509 -8.24 -28.38 0.71
C ARG A 509 -8.11 -28.84 -0.75
N PRO A 510 -7.49 -28.06 -1.64
CA PRO A 510 -7.26 -28.46 -3.02
C PRO A 510 -6.61 -29.84 -3.11
N HIS A 511 -7.21 -30.73 -3.89
CA HIS A 511 -6.71 -32.08 -4.12
C HIS A 511 -7.16 -32.58 -5.50
N PHE A 512 -6.44 -33.56 -6.04
CA PHE A 512 -6.77 -34.25 -7.28
C PHE A 512 -6.39 -35.72 -7.17
N THR A 513 -7.10 -36.57 -7.89
CA THR A 513 -6.89 -38.02 -7.85
C THR A 513 -6.07 -38.50 -9.04
N LEU A 514 -5.11 -39.39 -8.80
CA LEU A 514 -4.45 -40.19 -9.83
C LEU A 514 -4.69 -41.69 -9.58
N SER A 515 -5.01 -42.43 -10.63
CA SER A 515 -5.27 -43.88 -10.58
C SER A 515 -3.98 -44.67 -10.80
N ARG A 516 -3.77 -45.75 -10.04
CA ARG A 516 -2.70 -46.74 -10.29
C ARG A 516 -2.98 -47.64 -11.50
N SER A 517 -4.23 -47.70 -11.98
CA SER A 517 -4.66 -48.66 -13.00
C SER A 517 -5.21 -48.00 -14.27
N GLY A 518 -5.78 -46.80 -14.16
CA GLY A 518 -6.22 -45.99 -15.29
C GLY A 518 -5.07 -45.15 -15.87
N GLN A 519 -5.18 -44.72 -17.11
CA GLN A 519 -4.26 -43.75 -17.70
C GLN A 519 -4.60 -42.36 -17.20
N ASN A 520 -3.69 -41.70 -16.49
CA ASN A 520 -3.93 -40.34 -16.00
C ASN A 520 -3.35 -39.30 -16.97
N VAL A 521 -3.90 -38.10 -16.97
CA VAL A 521 -3.39 -36.97 -17.77
C VAL A 521 -3.27 -35.76 -16.86
N VAL A 522 -2.10 -35.13 -16.89
CA VAL A 522 -1.85 -33.88 -16.15
C VAL A 522 -1.34 -32.86 -17.13
N VAL A 523 -1.95 -31.68 -17.14
CA VAL A 523 -1.53 -30.52 -17.92
C VAL A 523 -1.25 -29.39 -16.94
N ILE A 524 -0.02 -28.90 -16.94
CA ILE A 524 0.45 -27.81 -16.10
C ILE A 524 0.86 -26.66 -17.02
N MET A 525 0.10 -25.57 -16.97
CA MET A 525 0.49 -24.30 -17.55
C MET A 525 1.45 -23.60 -16.59
N MET A 526 2.73 -23.47 -16.96
CA MET A 526 3.72 -22.69 -16.23
C MET A 526 3.81 -21.31 -16.88
N ASP A 527 3.21 -20.30 -16.25
CA ASP A 527 3.07 -18.96 -16.83
C ASP A 527 4.44 -18.32 -17.09
N ARG A 528 4.69 -17.91 -18.33
CA ARG A 528 5.97 -17.36 -18.84
C ARG A 528 7.20 -18.25 -18.62
N ALA A 529 7.03 -19.56 -18.52
CA ALA A 529 8.19 -20.45 -18.42
C ALA A 529 9.08 -20.33 -19.67
N VAL A 530 10.38 -20.14 -19.44
CA VAL A 530 11.34 -19.83 -20.50
C VAL A 530 11.90 -21.13 -21.07
N SER A 531 11.56 -21.43 -22.33
CA SER A 531 11.95 -22.67 -23.01
C SER A 531 13.47 -22.84 -23.04
N ASP A 532 14.18 -21.79 -23.45
CA ASP A 532 15.63 -21.81 -23.67
C ASP A 532 16.48 -22.15 -22.44
N TYR A 533 15.94 -22.02 -21.23
CA TYR A 533 16.70 -22.36 -20.02
C TYR A 533 16.79 -23.86 -19.74
N VAL A 534 15.87 -24.67 -20.27
CA VAL A 534 15.78 -26.11 -19.94
C VAL A 534 17.11 -26.87 -20.16
N PRO A 535 17.82 -26.75 -21.31
CA PRO A 535 19.07 -27.49 -21.53
C PRO A 535 20.17 -27.14 -20.52
N TYR A 536 20.25 -25.87 -20.14
CA TYR A 536 21.26 -25.36 -19.20
C TYR A 536 20.96 -25.78 -17.77
N ILE A 537 19.70 -25.72 -17.35
CA ILE A 537 19.25 -26.16 -16.02
C ILE A 537 19.51 -27.66 -15.83
N VAL A 538 19.25 -28.46 -16.87
CA VAL A 538 19.48 -29.92 -16.85
C VAL A 538 20.97 -30.26 -16.72
N GLU A 539 21.85 -29.54 -17.42
CA GLU A 539 23.30 -29.76 -17.36
C GLU A 539 23.88 -29.30 -16.02
N GLU A 540 23.46 -28.12 -15.53
CA GLU A 540 23.90 -27.58 -14.24
C GLU A 540 23.43 -28.45 -13.07
N ASN A 541 22.22 -29.02 -13.16
CA ASN A 541 21.62 -29.84 -12.12
C ASN A 541 21.26 -31.26 -12.64
N PRO A 542 22.22 -32.21 -12.62
CA PRO A 542 21.99 -33.58 -13.11
C PRO A 542 20.87 -34.35 -12.39
N LYS A 543 20.45 -33.90 -11.19
CA LYS A 543 19.29 -34.48 -10.50
C LYS A 543 18.00 -34.13 -11.24
N ILE A 544 17.82 -32.87 -11.64
CA ILE A 544 16.65 -32.45 -12.44
C ILE A 544 16.62 -33.23 -13.75
N GLY A 545 17.76 -33.38 -14.42
CA GLY A 545 17.87 -34.20 -15.63
C GLY A 545 17.39 -35.65 -15.45
N GLN A 546 17.70 -36.28 -14.31
CA GLN A 546 17.18 -37.62 -13.97
C GLN A 546 15.69 -37.61 -13.64
N GLN A 547 15.20 -36.56 -12.97
CA GLN A 547 13.79 -36.40 -12.61
C GLN A 547 12.90 -36.19 -13.84
N LEU A 548 13.47 -35.72 -14.96
CA LEU A 548 12.80 -35.55 -16.27
C LEU A 548 12.83 -36.82 -17.14
N ASP A 549 13.18 -37.99 -16.61
CA ASP A 549 13.12 -39.26 -17.34
C ASP A 549 11.74 -39.52 -17.94
N GLY A 550 11.67 -39.73 -19.27
CA GLY A 550 10.44 -39.96 -20.03
C GLY A 550 9.90 -38.71 -20.74
N PHE A 551 10.41 -37.51 -20.46
CA PHE A 551 10.00 -36.29 -21.14
C PHE A 551 10.63 -36.13 -22.53
N THR A 552 9.85 -35.60 -23.46
CA THR A 552 10.30 -35.00 -24.72
C THR A 552 10.18 -33.48 -24.61
N TYR A 553 11.28 -32.77 -24.83
CA TYR A 553 11.38 -31.31 -24.86
C TYR A 553 11.32 -30.80 -26.30
N TYR A 554 10.42 -29.86 -26.58
CA TYR A 554 10.22 -29.24 -27.89
C TYR A 554 10.71 -27.78 -27.87
N PRO A 555 11.98 -27.49 -28.18
CA PRO A 555 12.51 -26.11 -28.21
C PRO A 555 11.83 -25.23 -29.27
N ASN A 556 11.37 -25.84 -30.37
CA ASN A 556 10.71 -25.14 -31.48
C ASN A 556 9.19 -25.09 -31.27
N ALA A 557 8.76 -24.49 -30.16
CA ALA A 557 7.35 -24.33 -29.81
C ALA A 557 6.91 -22.85 -29.79
N MET A 558 5.75 -22.55 -30.38
CA MET A 558 5.25 -21.18 -30.56
C MET A 558 3.91 -20.94 -29.83
N SER A 559 3.76 -19.76 -29.26
CA SER A 559 2.48 -19.20 -28.82
C SER A 559 1.94 -18.20 -29.84
N TYR A 560 0.62 -18.18 -30.02
CA TYR A 560 -0.06 -17.21 -30.88
C TYR A 560 -0.26 -15.84 -30.22
N GLY A 561 0.01 -15.72 -28.92
CA GLY A 561 -0.09 -14.47 -28.18
C GLY A 561 1.13 -14.20 -27.33
N SER A 562 1.53 -12.93 -27.19
CA SER A 562 2.70 -12.56 -26.38
C SER A 562 2.37 -12.31 -24.90
N LEU A 563 1.08 -12.25 -24.55
CA LEU A 563 0.57 -12.05 -23.19
C LEU A 563 -0.53 -13.07 -22.90
N THR A 564 -0.72 -13.40 -21.62
CA THR A 564 -1.67 -14.43 -21.14
C THR A 564 -3.09 -14.30 -21.70
N ILE A 565 -3.62 -13.09 -21.85
CA ILE A 565 -4.96 -12.86 -22.43
C ILE A 565 -5.11 -13.35 -23.88
N THR A 566 -4.00 -13.38 -24.63
CA THR A 566 -3.94 -13.84 -26.04
C THR A 566 -3.24 -15.19 -26.21
N GLY A 567 -2.34 -15.56 -25.30
CA GLY A 567 -1.53 -16.78 -25.38
C GLY A 567 -2.19 -18.00 -24.73
N SER A 568 -2.91 -17.81 -23.62
CA SER A 568 -3.56 -18.90 -22.89
C SER A 568 -4.80 -19.51 -23.58
N PRO A 569 -5.68 -18.78 -24.30
CA PRO A 569 -6.92 -19.37 -24.79
C PRO A 569 -6.67 -20.55 -25.75
N GLY A 570 -5.68 -20.42 -26.64
CA GLY A 570 -5.26 -21.49 -27.54
C GLY A 570 -4.70 -22.73 -26.81
N LEU A 571 -3.98 -22.53 -25.71
CA LEU A 571 -3.47 -23.62 -24.87
C LEU A 571 -4.61 -24.48 -24.28
N TYR A 572 -5.67 -23.82 -23.80
CA TYR A 572 -6.82 -24.52 -23.20
C TYR A 572 -7.76 -25.15 -24.24
N GLY A 573 -8.07 -24.41 -25.31
CA GLY A 573 -9.13 -24.76 -26.25
C GLY A 573 -8.68 -25.20 -27.65
N GLY A 574 -7.40 -25.06 -27.96
CA GLY A 574 -6.81 -25.40 -29.27
C GLY A 574 -6.92 -24.25 -30.28
N TYR A 575 -6.69 -24.57 -31.55
CA TYR A 575 -6.56 -23.57 -32.62
C TYR A 575 -7.80 -22.71 -32.87
N GLU A 576 -9.00 -23.13 -32.44
CA GLU A 576 -10.21 -22.31 -32.53
C GLU A 576 -10.14 -21.03 -31.66
N TYR A 577 -9.25 -21.01 -30.67
CA TYR A 577 -9.09 -19.91 -29.71
C TYR A 577 -7.75 -19.18 -29.84
N ILE A 578 -7.10 -19.24 -31.01
CA ILE A 578 -5.99 -18.31 -31.30
C ILE A 578 -6.54 -16.91 -31.58
N PRO A 579 -5.74 -15.84 -31.42
CA PRO A 579 -6.25 -14.46 -31.49
C PRO A 579 -6.97 -14.11 -32.80
N GLU A 580 -6.48 -14.60 -33.94
CA GLU A 580 -7.12 -14.39 -35.24
C GLU A 580 -8.51 -15.03 -35.29
N ASN A 581 -8.63 -16.32 -34.94
CA ASN A 581 -9.90 -17.06 -34.95
C ASN A 581 -10.89 -16.54 -33.89
N MET A 582 -10.40 -16.08 -32.74
CA MET A 582 -11.24 -15.38 -31.77
C MET A 582 -11.78 -14.08 -32.34
N ASN A 583 -10.98 -13.28 -33.06
CA ASN A 583 -11.44 -12.04 -33.68
C ASN A 583 -12.43 -12.27 -34.83
N GLU A 584 -12.35 -13.40 -35.54
CA GLU A 584 -13.34 -13.75 -36.58
C GLU A 584 -14.75 -13.98 -36.02
N ARG A 585 -14.86 -14.45 -34.77
CA ARG A 585 -16.13 -14.64 -34.05
C ARG A 585 -16.65 -13.33 -33.44
N ASP A 586 -16.76 -12.26 -34.22
CA ASP A 586 -17.04 -10.89 -33.75
C ASP A 586 -18.43 -10.65 -33.12
N ASP A 587 -19.28 -11.69 -33.07
CA ASP A 587 -20.62 -11.71 -32.49
C ASP A 587 -20.67 -12.28 -31.05
N VAL A 588 -19.59 -12.93 -30.59
CA VAL A 588 -19.46 -13.51 -29.24
C VAL A 588 -18.46 -12.70 -28.42
N LEU A 589 -18.73 -12.49 -27.12
CA LEU A 589 -17.81 -11.77 -26.24
C LEU A 589 -16.51 -12.55 -26.02
N LEU A 590 -15.41 -11.83 -25.83
CA LEU A 590 -14.11 -12.44 -25.52
C LEU A 590 -14.15 -13.26 -24.22
N VAL A 591 -14.87 -12.79 -23.19
CA VAL A 591 -15.08 -13.54 -21.95
C VAL A 591 -15.77 -14.88 -22.18
N ASP A 592 -16.76 -14.93 -23.08
CA ASP A 592 -17.47 -16.16 -23.38
C ASP A 592 -16.55 -17.14 -24.12
N LYS A 593 -15.76 -16.66 -25.08
CA LYS A 593 -14.76 -17.48 -25.81
C LYS A 593 -13.68 -18.03 -24.88
N GLN A 594 -13.19 -17.23 -23.93
CA GLN A 594 -12.22 -17.71 -22.93
C GLN A 594 -12.84 -18.80 -22.06
N ASN A 595 -14.05 -18.58 -21.56
CA ASN A 595 -14.76 -19.57 -20.76
C ASN A 595 -15.03 -20.86 -21.57
N GLU A 596 -15.36 -20.74 -22.86
CA GLU A 596 -15.50 -21.91 -23.73
C GLU A 596 -14.17 -22.66 -23.87
N ALA A 597 -13.04 -21.96 -24.08
CA ALA A 597 -11.70 -22.55 -24.19
C ALA A 597 -11.30 -23.33 -22.93
N LEU A 598 -11.44 -22.70 -21.75
CA LEU A 598 -11.14 -23.31 -20.45
C LEU A 598 -11.92 -24.61 -20.20
N ARG A 599 -13.11 -24.74 -20.80
CA ARG A 599 -13.99 -25.90 -20.61
C ARG A 599 -13.75 -27.05 -21.59
N VAL A 600 -12.99 -26.86 -22.68
CA VAL A 600 -12.82 -27.88 -23.74
C VAL A 600 -12.27 -29.19 -23.18
N MET A 601 -11.05 -29.18 -22.61
CA MET A 601 -10.45 -30.41 -22.08
C MET A 601 -11.23 -30.97 -20.87
N PRO A 602 -11.59 -30.17 -19.84
CA PRO A 602 -12.33 -30.71 -18.69
C PRO A 602 -13.62 -31.43 -19.07
N LEU A 603 -14.44 -30.87 -19.97
CA LEU A 603 -15.69 -31.50 -20.39
C LEU A 603 -15.44 -32.79 -21.18
N LEU A 604 -14.46 -32.80 -22.09
CA LEU A 604 -14.11 -33.99 -22.86
C LEU A 604 -13.63 -35.14 -21.96
N PHE A 605 -12.85 -34.85 -20.92
CA PHE A 605 -12.41 -35.85 -19.96
C PHE A 605 -13.56 -36.33 -19.04
N VAL A 606 -14.48 -35.46 -18.64
CA VAL A 606 -15.71 -35.87 -17.94
C VAL A 606 -16.53 -36.82 -18.81
N GLU A 607 -16.72 -36.52 -20.09
CA GLU A 607 -17.43 -37.40 -21.04
C GLU A 607 -16.73 -38.75 -21.23
N ALA A 608 -15.39 -38.77 -21.18
CA ALA A 608 -14.58 -39.99 -21.18
C ALA A 608 -14.60 -40.75 -19.83
N GLY A 609 -15.25 -40.20 -18.80
CA GLY A 609 -15.43 -40.83 -17.50
C GLY A 609 -14.25 -40.68 -16.54
N TYR A 610 -13.38 -39.69 -16.75
CA TYR A 610 -12.25 -39.38 -15.87
C TYR A 610 -12.70 -38.68 -14.59
N ASP A 611 -11.87 -38.77 -13.55
CA ASP A 611 -11.98 -37.87 -12.40
C ASP A 611 -11.29 -36.54 -12.75
N VAL A 612 -12.04 -35.45 -12.83
CA VAL A 612 -11.57 -34.18 -13.41
C VAL A 612 -11.40 -33.12 -12.34
N THR A 613 -10.17 -32.62 -12.22
CA THR A 613 -9.82 -31.50 -11.37
C THR A 613 -9.24 -30.35 -12.18
N VAL A 614 -9.64 -29.13 -11.83
CA VAL A 614 -9.08 -27.89 -12.40
C VAL A 614 -8.59 -26.97 -11.28
N PHE A 615 -7.35 -26.52 -11.36
CA PHE A 615 -6.79 -25.51 -10.46
C PHE A 615 -6.54 -24.20 -11.23
N ASP A 616 -6.97 -23.09 -10.63
CA ASP A 616 -6.69 -21.72 -11.07
C ASP A 616 -6.94 -21.47 -12.58
N PRO A 617 -8.14 -21.77 -13.11
CA PRO A 617 -8.43 -21.64 -14.54
C PRO A 617 -8.24 -20.18 -15.01
N THR A 618 -7.18 -19.93 -15.78
CA THR A 618 -6.68 -18.57 -16.07
C THR A 618 -7.77 -17.67 -16.68
N TYR A 619 -8.02 -16.54 -16.03
CA TYR A 619 -9.05 -15.56 -16.41
C TYR A 619 -10.47 -16.13 -16.61
N ALA A 620 -10.85 -17.19 -15.89
CA ALA A 620 -12.25 -17.63 -15.85
C ALA A 620 -13.16 -16.46 -15.44
N GLY A 621 -14.18 -16.16 -16.24
CA GLY A 621 -15.05 -14.99 -16.04
C GLY A 621 -14.42 -13.64 -16.40
N TYR A 622 -13.21 -13.63 -17.01
CA TYR A 622 -12.42 -12.42 -17.31
C TYR A 622 -12.03 -11.60 -16.06
N THR A 623 -11.83 -12.29 -14.94
CA THR A 623 -11.40 -11.69 -13.67
C THR A 623 -10.04 -12.21 -13.23
N TRP A 624 -9.31 -11.41 -12.45
CA TRP A 624 -7.97 -11.78 -11.95
C TRP A 624 -8.00 -13.00 -11.03
N THR A 625 -8.93 -13.05 -10.08
CA THR A 625 -9.27 -14.29 -9.39
C THR A 625 -10.26 -15.07 -10.26
N PRO A 626 -9.98 -16.32 -10.64
CA PRO A 626 -10.86 -17.10 -11.50
C PRO A 626 -12.28 -17.27 -10.94
N ASP A 627 -13.30 -16.96 -11.75
CA ASP A 627 -14.69 -17.30 -11.44
C ASP A 627 -14.97 -18.77 -11.74
N LEU A 628 -14.92 -19.62 -10.72
CA LEU A 628 -15.16 -21.06 -10.85
C LEU A 628 -16.60 -21.41 -11.24
N SER A 629 -17.54 -20.46 -11.23
CA SER A 629 -18.94 -20.72 -11.60
C SER A 629 -19.12 -21.10 -13.07
N ILE A 630 -18.08 -20.94 -13.91
CA ILE A 630 -18.06 -21.45 -15.29
C ILE A 630 -18.23 -22.97 -15.39
N TYR A 631 -17.94 -23.71 -14.31
CA TYR A 631 -18.13 -25.16 -14.21
C TYR A 631 -19.43 -25.54 -13.47
N SER A 632 -20.26 -24.56 -13.11
CA SER A 632 -21.40 -24.79 -12.20
C SER A 632 -22.49 -25.72 -12.72
N ASP A 633 -22.56 -25.87 -14.04
CA ASP A 633 -23.47 -26.79 -14.73
C ASP A 633 -22.95 -28.22 -14.82
N THR A 634 -21.69 -28.46 -14.42
CA THR A 634 -20.98 -29.74 -14.54
C THR A 634 -20.37 -30.12 -13.17
N PRO A 635 -21.20 -30.61 -12.21
CA PRO A 635 -20.76 -30.88 -10.84
C PRO A 635 -19.71 -31.99 -10.71
N GLU A 636 -19.45 -32.76 -11.78
CA GLU A 636 -18.37 -33.74 -11.89
C GLU A 636 -16.97 -33.09 -11.93
N ILE A 637 -16.86 -31.80 -12.25
CA ILE A 637 -15.60 -31.07 -12.27
C ILE A 637 -15.31 -30.48 -10.88
N SER A 638 -14.20 -30.91 -10.28
CA SER A 638 -13.69 -30.32 -9.05
C SER A 638 -12.77 -29.14 -9.38
N ALA A 639 -13.26 -27.92 -9.21
CA ALA A 639 -12.47 -26.70 -9.49
C ALA A 639 -12.03 -26.01 -8.20
N TYR A 640 -10.80 -25.47 -8.17
CA TYR A 640 -10.25 -24.78 -7.00
C TYR A 640 -9.46 -23.53 -7.41
N VAL A 641 -9.45 -22.54 -6.52
CA VAL A 641 -8.47 -21.45 -6.53
C VAL A 641 -7.42 -21.81 -5.50
N THR A 642 -6.20 -22.16 -5.91
CA THR A 642 -5.19 -22.71 -5.00
C THR A 642 -4.33 -21.64 -4.34
N MET A 643 -4.22 -20.45 -4.94
CA MET A 643 -3.44 -19.33 -4.40
C MET A 643 -4.06 -18.64 -3.16
N ALA A 644 -5.18 -19.16 -2.65
CA ALA A 644 -5.88 -18.65 -1.48
C ALA A 644 -5.33 -19.27 -0.18
N GLU A 645 -4.44 -18.58 0.55
CA GLU A 645 -3.92 -18.75 1.96
C GLU A 645 -3.68 -20.17 2.56
N GLU A 646 -4.06 -21.28 1.94
CA GLU A 646 -4.15 -22.60 2.58
C GLU A 646 -2.81 -23.35 2.68
N PHE A 647 -1.80 -22.93 1.91
CA PHE A 647 -0.48 -23.54 1.83
C PHE A 647 0.66 -22.64 2.35
N GLU A 648 0.34 -21.67 3.21
CA GLU A 648 1.36 -20.91 3.94
C GLU A 648 2.32 -21.89 4.65
N THR A 649 3.57 -21.92 4.19
CA THR A 649 4.61 -22.74 4.82
C THR A 649 4.89 -22.22 6.23
N ASP A 650 5.02 -23.11 7.22
CA ASP A 650 5.35 -22.75 8.62
C ASP A 650 6.66 -21.93 8.74
N GLU A 651 7.51 -21.96 7.71
CA GLU A 651 8.80 -21.26 7.63
C GLU A 651 8.68 -19.80 7.17
N PHE A 652 7.65 -19.44 6.39
CA PHE A 652 7.46 -18.10 5.82
C PHE A 652 6.09 -17.45 6.10
N GLY A 653 5.11 -18.23 6.58
CA GLY A 653 3.73 -17.78 6.88
C GLY A 653 3.60 -16.58 7.83
N PRO A 654 4.48 -16.35 8.82
CA PRO A 654 4.40 -15.15 9.64
C PRO A 654 4.93 -13.87 8.96
N ILE A 655 5.58 -13.95 7.81
CA ILE A 655 6.42 -12.86 7.29
C ILE A 655 5.78 -12.12 6.11
N VAL A 656 4.76 -12.67 5.43
CA VAL A 656 4.43 -12.19 4.08
C VAL A 656 3.00 -11.64 3.89
N GLU A 657 2.03 -11.87 4.78
CA GLU A 657 0.72 -11.20 4.68
C GLU A 657 0.15 -10.74 6.04
N SER A 658 -0.41 -9.52 6.06
CA SER A 658 -1.59 -9.10 6.87
C SER A 658 -1.51 -8.12 8.06
N ASP A 659 -0.46 -7.30 8.25
CA ASP A 659 -0.56 -6.12 9.15
C ASP A 659 -0.02 -4.80 8.54
N LEU A 660 1.14 -4.79 7.86
CA LEU A 660 1.74 -3.55 7.33
C LEU A 660 0.98 -2.94 6.14
N GLY A 661 0.61 -3.75 5.14
CA GLY A 661 -0.17 -3.28 3.98
C GLY A 661 -1.56 -2.76 4.39
N GLU A 662 -2.24 -3.47 5.30
CA GLU A 662 -3.53 -3.01 5.85
C GLU A 662 -3.36 -1.68 6.62
N ALA A 663 -2.29 -1.55 7.41
CA ALA A 663 -1.98 -0.33 8.15
C ALA A 663 -1.68 0.86 7.21
N LEU A 664 -0.90 0.63 6.15
CA LEU A 664 -0.60 1.62 5.12
C LEU A 664 -1.86 2.08 4.40
N GLN A 665 -2.69 1.14 3.92
CA GLN A 665 -3.96 1.45 3.25
C GLN A 665 -4.89 2.27 4.14
N SER A 666 -5.07 1.86 5.41
CA SER A 666 -5.97 2.52 6.37
C SER A 666 -5.66 4.01 6.54
N ARG A 667 -4.39 4.38 6.48
CA ARG A 667 -3.91 5.77 6.60
C ARG A 667 -3.80 6.47 5.23
N ASN A 668 -3.33 5.77 4.21
CA ASN A 668 -3.08 6.34 2.87
C ASN A 668 -4.37 6.72 2.14
N PHE A 669 -5.53 6.08 2.39
CA PHE A 669 -6.79 6.55 1.80
C PHE A 669 -7.11 8.01 2.14
N PHE A 670 -6.81 8.43 3.36
CA PHE A 670 -6.95 9.84 3.74
C PHE A 670 -5.90 10.71 3.04
N CYS A 671 -4.62 10.29 2.99
CA CYS A 671 -3.56 11.06 2.33
C CYS A 671 -3.75 11.17 0.82
N TYR A 672 -4.11 10.10 0.12
CA TYR A 672 -4.52 10.07 -1.27
C TYR A 672 -5.68 11.05 -1.50
N SER A 673 -6.67 11.07 -0.62
CA SER A 673 -7.78 12.00 -0.73
C SER A 673 -7.34 13.46 -0.56
N ILE A 674 -6.34 13.74 0.30
CA ILE A 674 -5.71 15.07 0.39
C ILE A 674 -4.93 15.41 -0.88
N PHE A 675 -4.19 14.45 -1.45
CA PHE A 675 -3.51 14.59 -2.73
C PHE A 675 -4.50 14.96 -3.85
N LYS A 676 -5.60 14.22 -4.01
CA LYS A 676 -6.60 14.45 -5.08
C LYS A 676 -7.36 15.77 -4.99
N VAL A 677 -7.46 16.36 -3.79
CA VAL A 677 -8.15 17.65 -3.58
C VAL A 677 -7.17 18.83 -3.46
N ALA A 678 -5.87 18.56 -3.50
CA ALA A 678 -4.86 19.59 -3.41
C ALA A 678 -4.65 20.28 -4.77
N PRO A 679 -4.10 21.50 -4.78
CA PRO A 679 -3.67 22.12 -6.02
C PRO A 679 -2.59 21.28 -6.73
N GLN A 680 -2.64 21.19 -8.05
CA GLN A 680 -1.75 20.30 -8.82
C GLN A 680 -0.26 20.53 -8.56
N PHE A 681 0.16 21.78 -8.32
CA PHE A 681 1.57 22.09 -8.08
C PHE A 681 2.15 21.52 -6.77
N VAL A 682 1.32 20.99 -5.86
CA VAL A 682 1.80 20.28 -4.66
C VAL A 682 1.68 18.77 -4.77
N HIS A 683 1.17 18.24 -5.88
CA HIS A 683 0.97 16.79 -6.07
C HIS A 683 2.26 15.98 -5.86
N PRO A 684 3.41 16.30 -6.50
CA PRO A 684 4.64 15.52 -6.29
C PRO A 684 5.04 15.46 -4.82
N ALA A 685 4.98 16.60 -4.15
CA ALA A 685 5.34 16.71 -2.74
C ALA A 685 4.37 15.99 -1.80
N LEU A 686 3.10 15.78 -2.15
CA LEU A 686 2.14 15.05 -1.32
C LEU A 686 2.12 13.55 -1.62
N TYR A 687 2.35 13.21 -2.89
CA TYR A 687 2.32 11.84 -3.39
C TYR A 687 3.51 11.02 -2.89
N ASP A 688 4.73 11.59 -2.94
CA ASP A 688 5.94 10.95 -2.42
C ASP A 688 6.09 9.51 -2.93
N GLU A 689 5.95 9.31 -4.25
CA GLU A 689 6.07 7.99 -4.89
C GLU A 689 5.14 6.94 -4.23
N GLY A 690 3.86 7.28 -4.01
CA GLY A 690 2.88 6.38 -3.39
C GLY A 690 3.05 6.17 -1.87
N ARG A 691 4.15 6.65 -1.27
CA ARG A 691 4.40 6.52 0.18
C ARG A 691 3.58 7.49 1.02
N TYR A 692 3.16 8.62 0.44
CA TYR A 692 2.46 9.68 1.15
C TYR A 692 3.17 10.12 2.44
N HIS A 693 4.50 10.21 2.45
CA HIS A 693 5.32 10.52 3.64
C HIS A 693 5.16 9.53 4.79
N THR A 694 4.86 8.26 4.52
CA THR A 694 4.95 7.22 5.56
C THR A 694 6.39 7.00 5.98
N THR A 695 6.62 6.79 7.27
CA THR A 695 7.94 6.40 7.80
C THR A 695 8.09 4.90 7.99
N MET A 696 7.00 4.15 7.84
CA MET A 696 7.00 2.68 7.93
C MET A 696 7.84 2.03 6.83
N MET A 697 8.07 2.77 5.73
CA MET A 697 8.79 2.34 4.52
C MET A 697 10.21 2.91 4.44
N LEU A 698 10.68 3.57 5.49
CA LEU A 698 12.00 4.20 5.51
C LEU A 698 12.93 3.41 6.43
N THR A 699 14.16 3.17 5.99
CA THR A 699 15.22 2.57 6.81
C THR A 699 16.28 3.61 7.15
N SER A 700 17.07 3.34 8.21
CA SER A 700 18.16 4.23 8.63
C SER A 700 19.35 4.21 7.67
N ASP A 701 19.37 3.29 6.70
CA ASP A 701 20.32 3.25 5.60
C ASP A 701 19.68 3.87 4.33
N PRO A 702 20.12 5.06 3.89
CA PRO A 702 19.55 5.74 2.72
C PRO A 702 19.83 5.03 1.39
N SER A 703 20.61 3.95 1.37
CA SER A 703 20.77 3.06 0.20
C SER A 703 19.66 2.01 0.09
N VAL A 704 18.84 1.84 1.13
CA VAL A 704 17.76 0.85 1.20
C VAL A 704 16.42 1.59 1.14
N THR A 705 15.78 1.54 -0.03
CA THR A 705 14.41 2.03 -0.22
C THR A 705 13.46 0.85 -0.07
N VAL A 706 12.54 0.89 0.91
CA VAL A 706 11.45 -0.08 0.98
C VAL A 706 10.38 0.44 0.01
N THR A 707 10.11 -0.28 -1.06
CA THR A 707 8.96 -0.08 -1.94
C THR A 707 7.90 -1.10 -1.57
N VAL A 708 6.66 -0.68 -1.28
CA VAL A 708 5.52 -1.61 -1.29
C VAL A 708 4.89 -1.44 -2.66
N ASP A 709 5.29 -2.27 -3.61
CA ASP A 709 4.58 -2.35 -4.88
C ASP A 709 3.33 -3.24 -4.72
N GLU A 710 2.35 -3.08 -5.62
CA GLU A 710 0.88 -3.26 -5.57
C GLU A 710 0.26 -4.51 -4.89
N SER A 711 1.05 -5.45 -4.40
CA SER A 711 0.60 -6.61 -3.64
C SER A 711 1.46 -6.72 -2.39
N ALA A 712 0.86 -6.69 -1.20
CA ALA A 712 1.58 -6.97 0.03
C ALA A 712 2.51 -8.21 -0.14
N GLY A 713 3.82 -7.98 -0.03
CA GLY A 713 4.88 -8.98 -0.19
C GLY A 713 5.55 -8.99 -1.56
N ARG A 714 6.42 -8.02 -1.84
CA ARG A 714 7.42 -8.08 -2.91
C ARG A 714 8.82 -7.99 -2.30
N GLN A 715 9.80 -8.65 -2.91
CA GLN A 715 11.21 -8.56 -2.51
C GLN A 715 11.82 -7.26 -3.06
N ILE A 716 12.52 -6.49 -2.22
CA ILE A 716 13.27 -5.29 -2.62
C ILE A 716 14.54 -5.74 -3.34
N ILE A 717 14.61 -5.52 -4.65
CA ILE A 717 15.77 -5.86 -5.48
C ILE A 717 16.65 -4.62 -5.63
N THR A 718 17.86 -4.67 -5.08
CA THR A 718 18.83 -3.54 -5.14
C THR A 718 19.61 -3.56 -6.46
N ASN A 719 19.92 -4.74 -6.96
CA ASN A 719 20.50 -5.03 -8.27
C ASN A 719 20.21 -6.50 -8.61
N ALA A 720 20.60 -6.97 -9.80
CA ALA A 720 20.33 -8.33 -10.27
C ALA A 720 20.75 -9.46 -9.31
N SER A 721 21.73 -9.22 -8.43
CA SER A 721 22.29 -10.21 -7.50
C SER A 721 21.87 -10.02 -6.04
N VAL A 722 21.27 -8.87 -5.66
CA VAL A 722 21.05 -8.51 -4.26
C VAL A 722 19.59 -8.14 -4.00
N GLY A 723 18.95 -8.88 -3.10
CA GLY A 723 17.54 -8.72 -2.73
C GLY A 723 17.26 -8.81 -1.22
N GLN A 724 16.25 -8.08 -0.74
CA GLN A 724 15.79 -8.12 0.65
C GLN A 724 14.25 -8.20 0.73
N GLY A 725 13.71 -9.11 1.53
CA GLY A 725 12.28 -9.40 1.59
C GLY A 725 11.92 -10.68 0.85
N LEU A 726 10.63 -10.90 0.65
CA LEU A 726 10.08 -12.09 -0.02
C LEU A 726 8.96 -11.66 -0.96
N ASP A 727 8.91 -12.24 -2.16
CA ASP A 727 7.80 -12.06 -3.10
C ASP A 727 6.69 -13.08 -2.83
N ASN A 728 5.52 -12.59 -2.44
CA ASN A 728 4.34 -13.35 -2.04
C ASN A 728 3.68 -14.05 -3.21
N THR A 729 3.65 -13.41 -4.38
CA THR A 729 3.08 -13.99 -5.59
C THR A 729 3.89 -15.23 -5.99
N PHE A 730 5.22 -15.09 -6.01
CA PHE A 730 6.15 -16.19 -6.17
C PHE A 730 5.97 -17.22 -5.07
N LEU A 731 5.97 -16.83 -3.79
CA LEU A 731 5.91 -17.78 -2.67
C LEU A 731 4.61 -18.59 -2.66
N LYS A 732 3.47 -17.97 -2.96
CA LYS A 732 2.17 -18.66 -3.06
C LYS A 732 2.22 -19.68 -4.19
N ALA A 733 2.62 -19.28 -5.40
CA ALA A 733 2.74 -20.20 -6.53
C ALA A 733 3.76 -21.34 -6.25
N TYR A 734 4.90 -20.99 -5.67
CA TYR A 734 5.98 -21.91 -5.31
C TYR A 734 5.54 -22.90 -4.24
N ALA A 735 4.78 -22.46 -3.24
CA ALA A 735 4.21 -23.32 -2.21
C ALA A 735 3.23 -24.34 -2.80
N ILE A 736 2.45 -23.98 -3.85
CA ILE A 736 1.60 -24.96 -4.55
C ILE A 736 2.45 -26.08 -5.14
N LEU A 737 3.53 -25.74 -5.84
CA LEU A 737 4.44 -26.76 -6.39
C LEU A 737 5.05 -27.65 -5.30
N GLN A 738 5.46 -27.07 -4.17
CA GLN A 738 5.98 -27.81 -3.01
C GLN A 738 4.95 -28.78 -2.41
N ASN A 739 3.66 -28.40 -2.43
CA ASN A 739 2.57 -29.18 -1.83
C ASN A 739 1.87 -30.12 -2.80
N LEU A 740 2.27 -30.19 -4.07
CA LEU A 740 1.71 -31.15 -5.03
C LEU A 740 1.67 -32.60 -4.51
N PRO A 741 2.69 -33.13 -3.79
CA PRO A 741 2.61 -34.45 -3.17
C PRO A 741 1.45 -34.60 -2.17
N GLU A 742 1.17 -33.59 -1.36
CA GLU A 742 0.06 -33.60 -0.38
C GLU A 742 -1.31 -33.43 -1.06
N MET A 743 -1.35 -32.72 -2.17
CA MET A 743 -2.55 -32.49 -2.98
C MET A 743 -2.90 -33.70 -3.88
N THR A 744 -1.97 -34.63 -4.07
CA THR A 744 -2.16 -35.81 -4.94
C THR A 744 -2.74 -36.99 -4.14
N GLU A 745 -4.02 -37.32 -4.40
CA GLU A 745 -4.66 -38.53 -3.90
C GLU A 745 -4.42 -39.72 -4.84
N ILE A 746 -4.09 -40.89 -4.29
CA ILE A 746 -3.82 -42.09 -5.09
C ILE A 746 -4.96 -43.09 -4.97
N ALA A 747 -5.65 -43.35 -6.06
CA ALA A 747 -6.69 -44.38 -6.16
C ALA A 747 -6.10 -45.72 -6.64
N ASP A 748 -6.42 -46.81 -5.92
CA ASP A 748 -5.95 -48.15 -6.28
C ASP A 748 -6.58 -48.66 -7.60
N ALA A 749 -7.85 -48.30 -7.84
CA ALA A 749 -8.61 -48.72 -9.01
C ALA A 749 -9.67 -47.66 -9.37
N GLY A 750 -9.95 -47.49 -10.66
CA GLY A 750 -10.90 -46.48 -11.14
C GLY A 750 -10.49 -45.94 -12.52
N PRO A 751 -11.31 -45.06 -13.13
CA PRO A 751 -10.91 -44.34 -14.33
C PRO A 751 -9.63 -43.52 -14.08
N GLY A 752 -9.01 -43.02 -15.15
CA GLY A 752 -7.88 -42.10 -15.03
C GLY A 752 -8.29 -40.78 -14.37
N GLY A 753 -7.33 -40.13 -13.72
CA GLY A 753 -7.47 -38.74 -13.29
C GLY A 753 -7.05 -37.78 -14.40
N PHE A 754 -7.74 -36.65 -14.53
CA PHE A 754 -7.33 -35.52 -15.35
C PHE A 754 -7.15 -34.28 -14.47
N LEU A 755 -5.97 -33.68 -14.51
CA LEU A 755 -5.68 -32.40 -13.87
C LEU A 755 -5.33 -31.36 -14.94
N MET A 756 -6.03 -30.22 -14.92
CA MET A 756 -5.60 -28.99 -15.58
C MET A 756 -5.24 -27.97 -14.50
N MET A 757 -4.04 -27.42 -14.51
CA MET A 757 -3.65 -26.38 -13.57
C MET A 757 -2.80 -25.30 -14.22
N SER A 758 -2.91 -24.06 -13.75
CA SER A 758 -1.90 -23.02 -13.99
C SER A 758 -1.05 -22.78 -12.75
N ASN A 759 0.16 -22.28 -12.95
CA ASN A 759 1.06 -21.90 -11.87
C ASN A 759 1.99 -20.75 -12.28
N ASP A 760 2.11 -19.77 -11.38
CA ASP A 760 2.74 -18.48 -11.68
C ASP A 760 4.20 -18.39 -11.17
N THR A 761 4.82 -19.50 -10.72
CA THR A 761 6.18 -19.48 -10.15
C THR A 761 7.20 -18.91 -11.13
N THR A 762 7.04 -19.13 -12.44
CA THR A 762 7.92 -18.62 -13.49
C THR A 762 7.56 -17.22 -13.99
N HIS A 763 6.40 -16.68 -13.59
CA HIS A 763 5.93 -15.36 -13.99
C HIS A 763 6.53 -14.24 -13.10
N SER A 764 6.69 -14.50 -11.79
CA SER A 764 7.03 -13.47 -10.81
C SER A 764 8.53 -13.43 -10.51
N PRO A 765 9.29 -12.46 -11.07
CA PRO A 765 10.73 -12.36 -10.84
C PRO A 765 11.05 -12.06 -9.37
N THR A 766 11.85 -12.91 -8.74
CA THR A 766 12.39 -12.74 -7.39
C THR A 766 13.78 -13.35 -7.31
N ILE A 767 14.68 -12.73 -6.54
CA ILE A 767 16.02 -13.26 -6.29
C ILE A 767 15.92 -14.36 -5.24
N LEU A 768 16.44 -15.52 -5.58
CA LEU A 768 16.53 -16.71 -4.77
C LEU A 768 17.98 -16.92 -4.35
N LYS A 769 18.17 -17.57 -3.21
CA LYS A 769 19.52 -17.85 -2.73
C LYS A 769 20.16 -18.94 -3.59
N GLU A 770 21.20 -18.58 -4.32
CA GLU A 770 22.02 -19.52 -5.09
C GLU A 770 23.12 -20.17 -4.23
N PRO A 771 23.58 -21.39 -4.58
CA PRO A 771 23.16 -22.25 -5.70
C PRO A 771 21.91 -23.11 -5.38
N GLU A 772 21.27 -22.90 -4.23
CA GLU A 772 20.14 -23.73 -3.83
C GLU A 772 18.84 -23.37 -4.56
N TYR A 773 18.71 -22.15 -5.09
CA TYR A 773 17.52 -21.59 -5.74
C TYR A 773 16.28 -21.63 -4.83
N ILE A 774 16.47 -21.29 -3.55
CA ILE A 774 15.39 -21.25 -2.54
C ILE A 774 15.07 -19.83 -2.10
N PRO A 775 13.82 -19.54 -1.71
CA PRO A 775 13.48 -18.26 -1.12
C PRO A 775 14.30 -17.97 0.13
N ALA A 776 14.82 -16.76 0.25
CA ALA A 776 15.46 -16.27 1.47
C ALA A 776 15.16 -14.78 1.66
N PHE A 777 14.97 -14.39 2.92
CA PHE A 777 14.63 -13.00 3.25
C PHE A 777 15.75 -11.99 2.93
N THR A 778 16.99 -12.44 2.83
CA THR A 778 18.13 -11.60 2.45
C THR A 778 19.04 -12.43 1.57
N VAL A 779 19.25 -11.96 0.35
CA VAL A 779 20.03 -12.63 -0.70
C VAL A 779 21.11 -11.67 -1.21
N ASP A 780 22.31 -12.20 -1.35
CA ASP A 780 23.44 -11.56 -2.00
C ASP A 780 24.20 -12.65 -2.77
N ASN A 781 23.92 -12.73 -4.07
CA ASN A 781 24.52 -13.69 -5.00
C ASN A 781 25.72 -13.08 -5.74
N THR A 782 26.18 -11.87 -5.39
CA THR A 782 27.17 -11.12 -6.19
C THR A 782 28.42 -11.94 -6.56
N GLU A 783 28.98 -12.71 -5.61
CA GLU A 783 30.16 -13.54 -5.87
C GLU A 783 29.81 -14.75 -6.75
N TYR A 784 28.63 -15.33 -6.56
CA TYR A 784 28.18 -16.49 -7.31
C TYR A 784 27.87 -16.13 -8.78
N ASP A 785 27.14 -15.05 -9.00
CA ASP A 785 26.81 -14.53 -10.33
C ASP A 785 28.06 -14.21 -11.14
N LEU A 786 29.06 -13.56 -10.53
CA LEU A 786 30.34 -13.26 -11.18
C LEU A 786 31.11 -14.53 -11.61
N GLU A 787 31.00 -15.61 -10.85
CA GLU A 787 31.65 -16.89 -11.19
C GLU A 787 30.84 -17.69 -12.23
N HIS A 788 29.56 -17.39 -12.37
CA HIS A 788 28.61 -18.09 -13.21
C HIS A 788 27.85 -17.10 -14.12
N GLU A 789 28.55 -16.16 -14.76
CA GLU A 789 27.90 -15.25 -15.73
C GLU A 789 27.43 -15.98 -17.00
N THR A 790 27.98 -17.18 -17.24
CA THR A 790 27.64 -18.01 -18.38
C THR A 790 27.26 -19.43 -17.93
N ARG A 791 26.21 -19.99 -18.53
CA ARG A 791 25.87 -21.42 -18.42
C ARG A 791 26.23 -22.17 -19.69
N THR A 792 26.46 -23.47 -19.60
CA THR A 792 26.78 -24.32 -20.75
C THR A 792 25.87 -25.53 -20.77
N ASP A 793 25.32 -25.87 -21.94
CA ASP A 793 24.51 -27.08 -22.11
C ASP A 793 25.38 -28.30 -22.47
N ALA A 794 24.74 -29.46 -22.63
CA ALA A 794 25.44 -30.71 -22.96
C ALA A 794 26.16 -30.70 -24.33
N ASP A 795 25.74 -29.83 -25.26
CA ASP A 795 26.32 -29.69 -26.60
C ASP A 795 27.47 -28.65 -26.64
N GLY A 796 27.67 -27.91 -25.54
CA GLY A 796 28.70 -26.89 -25.40
C GLY A 796 28.27 -25.50 -25.87
N ASN A 797 26.97 -25.27 -26.09
CA ASN A 797 26.44 -23.93 -26.35
C ASN A 797 26.50 -23.11 -25.06
N ILE A 798 26.68 -21.80 -25.20
CA ILE A 798 26.84 -20.88 -24.06
C ILE A 798 25.59 -20.01 -23.94
N LEU A 799 24.98 -19.99 -22.76
CA LEU A 799 23.97 -19.02 -22.37
C LEU A 799 24.66 -17.90 -21.61
N ASP A 800 24.55 -16.67 -22.12
CA ASP A 800 25.13 -15.47 -21.51
C ASP A 800 24.07 -14.73 -20.68
N LEU A 801 24.31 -14.64 -19.37
CA LEU A 801 23.45 -13.94 -18.40
C LEU A 801 24.05 -12.57 -18.00
N SER A 802 25.23 -12.19 -18.48
CA SER A 802 26.01 -11.01 -18.01
C SER A 802 25.47 -9.64 -18.43
N ASN A 803 24.66 -9.58 -19.50
CA ASN A 803 24.12 -8.33 -20.06
C ASN A 803 22.67 -8.12 -19.61
N ASP A 804 22.51 -7.51 -18.43
CA ASP A 804 21.22 -7.17 -17.88
C ASP A 804 20.70 -5.81 -18.36
N SER A 805 19.37 -5.73 -18.51
CA SER A 805 18.68 -4.47 -18.78
C SER A 805 18.87 -3.48 -17.61
N ASP A 806 18.70 -2.17 -17.87
CA ASP A 806 18.70 -1.16 -16.80
C ASP A 806 17.56 -1.36 -15.76
N GLN A 807 16.62 -2.29 -16.02
CA GLN A 807 15.55 -2.72 -15.13
C GLN A 807 15.90 -4.07 -14.48
N PRO A 808 16.24 -4.11 -13.17
CA PRO A 808 16.65 -5.34 -12.49
C PRO A 808 15.63 -6.49 -12.59
N VAL A 809 14.33 -6.18 -12.65
CA VAL A 809 13.25 -7.19 -12.74
C VAL A 809 13.19 -7.93 -14.08
N MET A 810 13.82 -7.40 -15.13
CA MET A 810 13.97 -8.05 -16.44
C MET A 810 15.37 -8.68 -16.59
N SER A 811 16.06 -8.95 -15.48
CA SER A 811 17.36 -9.61 -15.47
C SER A 811 17.25 -11.06 -15.93
N LYS A 812 18.21 -11.49 -16.74
CA LYS A 812 18.31 -12.88 -17.22
C LYS A 812 18.59 -13.83 -16.05
N HIS A 813 19.35 -13.37 -15.04
CA HIS A 813 19.67 -14.15 -13.83
C HIS A 813 18.39 -14.50 -13.06
N ILE A 814 17.58 -13.50 -12.73
CA ILE A 814 16.38 -13.68 -11.92
C ILE A 814 15.38 -14.64 -12.59
N HIS A 815 15.20 -14.51 -13.91
CA HIS A 815 14.33 -15.43 -14.66
C HIS A 815 14.89 -16.85 -14.72
N TYR A 816 16.22 -17.03 -14.79
CA TYR A 816 16.86 -18.35 -14.70
C TYR A 816 16.65 -19.00 -13.32
N GLU A 817 16.79 -18.22 -12.24
CA GLU A 817 16.61 -18.68 -10.87
C GLU A 817 15.19 -19.21 -10.60
N ILE A 818 14.15 -18.43 -10.92
CA ILE A 818 12.75 -18.82 -10.68
C ILE A 818 12.34 -20.03 -11.51
N ASN A 819 12.84 -20.16 -12.75
CA ASN A 819 12.62 -21.35 -13.58
C ASN A 819 13.31 -22.57 -12.97
N THR A 820 14.54 -22.43 -12.48
CA THR A 820 15.27 -23.52 -11.81
C THR A 820 14.56 -23.97 -10.53
N ALA A 821 14.01 -23.04 -9.75
CA ALA A 821 13.22 -23.33 -8.56
C ALA A 821 11.92 -24.11 -8.91
N ALA A 822 11.21 -23.70 -9.96
CA ALA A 822 10.03 -24.42 -10.44
C ALA A 822 10.37 -25.87 -10.86
N TRP A 823 11.43 -26.06 -11.64
CA TRP A 823 11.89 -27.38 -12.07
C TRP A 823 12.30 -28.28 -10.89
N ARG A 824 12.89 -27.70 -9.84
CA ARG A 824 13.20 -28.43 -8.61
C ARG A 824 11.96 -29.02 -7.95
N GLU A 825 10.90 -28.23 -7.78
CA GLU A 825 9.70 -28.70 -7.09
C GLU A 825 8.86 -29.65 -7.94
N LEU A 826 8.75 -29.39 -9.24
CA LEU A 826 8.15 -30.35 -10.18
C LEU A 826 8.92 -31.67 -10.19
N GLY A 827 10.26 -31.62 -10.19
CA GLY A 827 11.11 -32.82 -10.10
C GLY A 827 10.88 -33.62 -8.81
N ASN A 828 10.73 -32.94 -7.67
CA ASN A 828 10.39 -33.59 -6.40
C ASN A 828 9.02 -34.28 -6.46
N TRP A 829 8.03 -33.65 -7.09
CA TRP A 829 6.72 -34.26 -7.31
C TRP A 829 6.80 -35.46 -8.27
N PHE A 830 7.60 -35.42 -9.33
CA PHE A 830 7.80 -36.57 -10.22
C PHE A 830 8.39 -37.77 -9.49
N ASP A 831 9.36 -37.56 -8.59
CA ASP A 831 9.88 -38.62 -7.73
C ASP A 831 8.80 -39.21 -6.83
N TYR A 832 7.96 -38.37 -6.23
CA TYR A 832 6.79 -38.82 -5.47
C TYR A 832 5.83 -39.68 -6.33
N LEU A 833 5.53 -39.27 -7.56
CA LEU A 833 4.69 -40.07 -8.47
C LEU A 833 5.31 -41.44 -8.79
N ARG A 834 6.64 -41.52 -8.92
CA ARG A 834 7.37 -42.78 -9.10
C ARG A 834 7.28 -43.65 -7.86
N GLU A 835 7.45 -43.08 -6.67
CA GLU A 835 7.30 -43.78 -5.38
C GLU A 835 5.87 -44.33 -5.18
N GLN A 836 4.86 -43.58 -5.62
CA GLN A 836 3.47 -44.01 -5.59
C GLN A 836 3.10 -45.00 -6.70
N GLY A 837 3.99 -45.21 -7.68
CA GLY A 837 3.77 -46.14 -8.80
C GLY A 837 2.69 -45.65 -9.78
N VAL A 838 2.54 -44.33 -9.92
CA VAL A 838 1.60 -43.70 -10.87
C VAL A 838 2.31 -42.90 -11.97
N TYR A 839 3.64 -42.76 -11.91
CA TYR A 839 4.39 -41.98 -12.91
C TYR A 839 4.22 -42.57 -14.32
N ASP A 840 4.50 -43.86 -14.51
CA ASP A 840 4.55 -44.49 -15.85
C ASP A 840 3.22 -44.45 -16.60
N ASN A 841 2.09 -44.62 -15.90
CA ASN A 841 0.74 -44.56 -16.46
C ASN A 841 0.13 -43.14 -16.46
N THR A 842 0.92 -42.10 -16.19
CA THR A 842 0.49 -40.70 -16.26
C THR A 842 1.17 -40.01 -17.43
N ARG A 843 0.39 -39.35 -18.29
CA ARG A 843 0.89 -38.38 -19.26
C ARG A 843 0.98 -37.03 -18.59
N ILE A 844 2.14 -36.37 -18.68
CA ILE A 844 2.36 -35.04 -18.09
C ILE A 844 2.75 -34.10 -19.20
N ILE A 845 2.00 -33.01 -19.37
CA ILE A 845 2.26 -31.94 -20.32
C ILE A 845 2.58 -30.69 -19.52
N ILE A 846 3.77 -30.14 -19.73
CA ILE A 846 4.19 -28.87 -19.15
C ILE A 846 4.30 -27.89 -20.31
N VAL A 847 3.55 -26.81 -20.24
CA VAL A 847 3.42 -25.86 -21.34
C VAL A 847 3.38 -24.44 -20.78
N SER A 848 3.96 -23.47 -21.50
CA SER A 848 3.76 -22.06 -21.21
C SER A 848 2.73 -21.45 -22.16
N ASP A 849 1.97 -20.49 -21.67
CA ASP A 849 1.07 -19.68 -22.48
C ASP A 849 1.85 -18.75 -23.42
N HIS A 850 3.03 -18.26 -23.01
CA HIS A 850 3.97 -17.53 -23.85
C HIS A 850 5.40 -17.54 -23.27
N GLY A 851 6.38 -16.96 -23.97
CA GLY A 851 7.77 -16.83 -23.53
C GLY A 851 8.04 -15.52 -22.79
N GLN A 852 9.30 -15.07 -22.80
CA GLN A 852 9.69 -13.77 -22.28
C GLN A 852 10.69 -13.07 -23.21
N HIS A 853 10.64 -11.73 -23.25
CA HIS A 853 11.51 -10.89 -24.08
C HIS A 853 12.83 -10.56 -23.37
N LEU A 854 13.66 -11.58 -23.13
CA LEU A 854 14.90 -11.45 -22.35
C LEU A 854 16.13 -11.11 -23.20
N SER A 855 15.98 -11.00 -24.52
CA SER A 855 17.10 -10.77 -25.45
C SER A 855 18.20 -11.83 -25.28
N LEU A 856 17.81 -13.11 -25.26
CA LEU A 856 18.78 -14.22 -25.20
C LEU A 856 19.50 -14.44 -26.55
N HIS A 857 18.84 -14.07 -27.65
CA HIS A 857 19.32 -14.22 -29.03
C HIS A 857 19.11 -12.92 -29.80
N ASP A 858 20.20 -12.30 -30.23
CA ASP A 858 20.17 -11.01 -30.93
C ASP A 858 19.45 -11.09 -32.29
N ASP A 859 19.43 -12.26 -32.93
CA ASP A 859 18.80 -12.48 -34.23
C ASP A 859 17.27 -12.57 -34.16
N LEU A 860 16.69 -12.78 -32.97
CA LEU A 860 15.24 -12.75 -32.73
C LEU A 860 14.70 -11.34 -32.42
N ILE A 861 15.56 -10.32 -32.48
CA ILE A 861 15.17 -8.93 -32.25
C ILE A 861 14.86 -8.25 -33.59
N ILE A 862 13.60 -7.88 -33.79
CA ILE A 862 13.16 -7.07 -34.93
C ILE A 862 13.36 -5.59 -34.61
N GLU A 863 14.26 -4.94 -35.35
CA GLU A 863 14.44 -3.49 -35.29
C GLU A 863 13.64 -2.76 -36.36
N ARG A 864 12.91 -1.71 -35.96
CA ARG A 864 12.16 -0.86 -36.90
C ARG A 864 12.21 0.60 -36.51
N MET A 865 12.20 1.49 -37.51
CA MET A 865 11.95 2.92 -37.26
C MET A 865 10.46 3.19 -37.02
N GLY A 866 10.12 3.52 -35.78
CA GLY A 866 8.81 4.00 -35.31
C GLY A 866 8.65 5.52 -35.40
N THR A 867 7.56 6.04 -34.84
CA THR A 867 7.29 7.50 -34.78
C THR A 867 8.22 8.24 -33.82
N ASP A 868 8.67 7.55 -32.77
CA ASP A 868 9.41 8.14 -31.65
C ASP A 868 10.86 7.63 -31.53
N GLY A 869 11.31 6.76 -32.45
CA GLY A 869 12.67 6.21 -32.44
C GLY A 869 12.80 4.86 -33.13
N VAL A 870 13.87 4.14 -32.84
CA VAL A 870 14.01 2.73 -33.21
C VAL A 870 13.25 1.92 -32.15
N GLU A 871 12.29 1.12 -32.59
CA GLU A 871 11.57 0.14 -31.79
C GLU A 871 12.30 -1.21 -31.89
N HIS A 872 12.44 -1.91 -30.77
CA HIS A 872 13.03 -3.24 -30.66
C HIS A 872 11.95 -4.21 -30.20
N TRP A 873 11.69 -5.25 -30.99
CA TRP A 873 10.69 -6.28 -30.68
C TRP A 873 11.37 -7.64 -30.61
N ASP A 874 11.46 -8.21 -29.42
CA ASP A 874 12.04 -9.54 -29.21
C ASP A 874 10.96 -10.62 -29.38
N THR A 875 11.09 -11.42 -30.44
CA THR A 875 10.11 -12.46 -30.77
C THR A 875 10.20 -13.69 -29.88
N GLN A 876 11.18 -13.78 -28.97
CA GLN A 876 11.24 -14.84 -27.95
C GLN A 876 10.02 -14.85 -27.03
N ILE A 877 9.31 -13.73 -26.91
CA ILE A 877 8.04 -13.71 -26.18
C ILE A 877 7.00 -14.68 -26.77
N PHE A 878 7.12 -15.05 -28.04
CA PHE A 878 6.26 -16.05 -28.69
C PHE A 878 6.83 -17.46 -28.61
N ASN A 879 8.07 -17.66 -28.17
CA ASN A 879 8.64 -18.99 -27.94
C ASN A 879 8.19 -19.50 -26.56
N CYS A 880 7.22 -20.40 -26.54
CA CYS A 880 6.68 -20.97 -25.31
C CYS A 880 7.38 -22.28 -24.96
N LEU A 881 7.50 -22.59 -23.67
CA LEU A 881 7.88 -23.94 -23.23
C LEU A 881 6.83 -24.97 -23.66
N LEU A 882 7.26 -26.12 -24.19
CA LEU A 882 6.43 -27.32 -24.34
C LEU A 882 7.25 -28.59 -24.07
N MET A 883 6.77 -29.40 -23.12
CA MET A 883 7.36 -30.68 -22.75
C MET A 883 6.28 -31.73 -22.50
N VAL A 884 6.48 -32.94 -23.02
CA VAL A 884 5.51 -34.04 -22.89
C VAL A 884 6.22 -35.29 -22.38
N LYS A 885 5.77 -35.80 -21.24
CA LYS A 885 6.06 -37.16 -20.79
C LYS A 885 4.88 -38.04 -21.12
N ASP A 886 5.06 -38.99 -22.03
CA ASP A 886 3.98 -39.89 -22.45
C ASP A 886 3.94 -41.18 -21.60
N PHE A 887 2.90 -41.99 -21.78
CA PHE A 887 2.71 -43.25 -21.08
C PHE A 887 3.87 -44.21 -21.32
N ASN A 888 4.49 -44.69 -20.24
CA ASN A 888 5.63 -45.60 -20.24
C ASN A 888 6.86 -45.10 -21.03
N ALA A 889 6.93 -43.79 -21.32
CA ALA A 889 8.11 -43.18 -21.93
C ALA A 889 9.30 -43.23 -20.96
N THR A 890 10.51 -43.37 -21.50
CA THR A 890 11.76 -43.44 -20.75
C THR A 890 12.83 -42.62 -21.45
N GLY A 891 13.77 -42.04 -20.69
CA GLY A 891 14.82 -41.16 -21.20
C GLY A 891 14.32 -39.73 -21.43
N PHE A 892 15.24 -38.78 -21.34
CA PHE A 892 14.99 -37.38 -21.71
C PHE A 892 15.36 -37.18 -23.19
N THR A 893 14.43 -36.70 -23.99
CA THR A 893 14.61 -36.51 -25.44
C THR A 893 14.39 -35.05 -25.82
N VAL A 894 15.19 -34.53 -26.74
CA VAL A 894 14.96 -33.22 -27.37
C VAL A 894 14.50 -33.45 -28.80
N ASP A 895 13.37 -32.84 -29.17
CA ASP A 895 12.77 -32.97 -30.51
C ASP A 895 12.53 -31.57 -31.11
N GLY A 896 13.24 -31.24 -32.19
CA GLY A 896 13.14 -29.96 -32.89
C GLY A 896 11.91 -29.83 -33.79
N GLN A 897 10.98 -30.78 -33.77
CA GLN A 897 9.72 -30.65 -34.51
C GLN A 897 8.97 -29.38 -34.09
N PHE A 898 8.42 -28.66 -35.07
CA PHE A 898 7.58 -27.50 -34.82
C PHE A 898 6.34 -27.89 -34.02
N MET A 899 6.09 -27.16 -32.95
CA MET A 899 4.93 -27.30 -32.07
C MET A 899 4.33 -25.94 -31.73
N THR A 900 3.12 -25.94 -31.19
CA THR A 900 2.52 -24.73 -30.62
C THR A 900 1.87 -25.04 -29.28
N ASN A 901 1.69 -24.03 -28.42
CA ASN A 901 0.93 -24.24 -27.19
C ASN A 901 -0.53 -24.69 -27.47
N ALA A 902 -1.09 -24.36 -28.63
CA ALA A 902 -2.40 -24.81 -29.11
C ALA A 902 -2.46 -26.30 -29.50
N ASP A 903 -1.32 -27.02 -29.57
CA ASP A 903 -1.30 -28.49 -29.70
C ASP A 903 -1.72 -29.19 -28.39
N THR A 904 -1.73 -28.48 -27.25
CA THR A 904 -1.93 -29.05 -25.91
C THR A 904 -3.19 -29.91 -25.80
N PRO A 905 -4.39 -29.49 -26.27
CA PRO A 905 -5.58 -30.34 -26.17
C PRO A 905 -5.44 -31.65 -26.96
N LEU A 906 -4.85 -31.62 -28.16
CA LEU A 906 -4.64 -32.83 -28.95
C LEU A 906 -3.62 -33.76 -28.30
N LEU A 907 -2.55 -33.22 -27.73
CA LEU A 907 -1.56 -33.99 -26.96
C LEU A 907 -2.17 -34.63 -25.71
N ALA A 908 -3.03 -33.89 -24.99
CA ALA A 908 -3.73 -34.41 -23.82
C ALA A 908 -4.67 -35.56 -24.17
N LEU A 909 -5.39 -35.44 -25.29
CA LEU A 909 -6.42 -36.39 -25.73
C LEU A 909 -5.91 -37.58 -26.54
N ALA A 910 -4.67 -37.51 -27.04
CA ALA A 910 -4.09 -38.53 -27.92
C ALA A 910 -4.20 -39.94 -27.31
N ASP A 911 -4.66 -40.90 -28.11
CA ASP A 911 -4.89 -42.29 -27.72
C ASP A 911 -5.92 -42.53 -26.60
N ILE A 912 -6.61 -41.48 -26.14
CA ILE A 912 -7.66 -41.54 -25.10
C ILE A 912 -9.04 -41.26 -25.73
N ILE A 913 -9.17 -40.14 -26.46
CA ILE A 913 -10.41 -39.73 -27.13
C ILE A 913 -10.15 -39.64 -28.63
N SER A 914 -10.86 -40.47 -29.40
CA SER A 914 -10.79 -40.46 -30.87
C SER A 914 -11.72 -39.39 -31.45
N ASP A 915 -11.22 -38.61 -32.42
CA ASP A 915 -11.96 -37.57 -33.14
C ASP A 915 -12.68 -36.56 -32.21
N PRO A 916 -11.94 -35.91 -31.28
CA PRO A 916 -12.53 -34.98 -30.33
C PRO A 916 -13.17 -33.78 -31.03
N VAL A 917 -14.29 -33.29 -30.47
CA VAL A 917 -15.00 -32.09 -30.93
C VAL A 917 -15.15 -31.13 -29.77
N ASN A 918 -15.09 -29.83 -30.04
CA ASN A 918 -15.27 -28.80 -29.03
C ASN A 918 -16.72 -28.88 -28.50
N PRO A 919 -16.94 -29.09 -27.19
CA PRO A 919 -18.30 -29.24 -26.63
C PRO A 919 -19.19 -28.00 -26.79
N SER A 920 -18.59 -26.82 -26.92
CA SER A 920 -19.31 -25.53 -27.02
C SER A 920 -19.72 -25.22 -28.46
N THR A 921 -18.84 -25.46 -29.43
CA THR A 921 -19.02 -25.05 -30.84
C THR A 921 -19.35 -26.21 -31.78
N GLY A 922 -19.00 -27.45 -31.40
CA GLY A 922 -19.11 -28.64 -32.23
C GLY A 922 -18.01 -28.77 -33.30
N THR A 923 -17.04 -27.86 -33.30
CA THR A 923 -15.90 -27.87 -34.23
C THR A 923 -14.97 -29.04 -33.91
N PRO A 924 -14.52 -29.85 -34.89
CA PRO A 924 -13.48 -30.85 -34.66
C PRO A 924 -12.20 -30.20 -34.13
N LEU A 925 -11.60 -30.79 -33.10
CA LEU A 925 -10.25 -30.41 -32.68
C LEU A 925 -9.28 -31.04 -33.68
N ASP A 926 -8.62 -30.21 -34.48
CA ASP A 926 -7.57 -30.61 -35.40
C ASP A 926 -6.38 -29.64 -35.31
N ASN A 927 -5.29 -29.96 -36.03
CA ASN A 927 -4.08 -29.15 -36.09
C ASN A 927 -3.80 -28.66 -37.53
N ALA A 928 -4.83 -28.46 -38.36
CA ALA A 928 -4.64 -28.01 -39.73
C ALA A 928 -3.95 -26.64 -39.80
N GLU A 929 -4.31 -25.74 -38.88
CA GLU A 929 -3.74 -24.39 -38.68
C GLU A 929 -2.22 -24.43 -38.40
N LYS A 930 -1.73 -25.49 -37.76
CA LYS A 930 -0.30 -25.70 -37.52
C LYS A 930 0.53 -25.76 -38.79
N TYR A 931 -0.06 -26.22 -39.88
CA TYR A 931 0.61 -26.40 -41.16
C TYR A 931 0.33 -25.25 -42.14
N ALA A 932 -0.14 -24.11 -41.62
CA ALA A 932 -0.26 -22.88 -42.38
C ALA A 932 1.10 -22.44 -42.96
N LEU A 933 1.06 -21.69 -44.07
CA LEU A 933 2.29 -21.14 -44.67
C LEU A 933 2.85 -19.97 -43.85
N GLU A 934 1.99 -19.29 -43.10
CA GLU A 934 2.27 -18.10 -42.32
C GLU A 934 1.39 -18.14 -41.07
N HIS A 935 2.00 -17.90 -39.90
CA HIS A 935 1.31 -17.85 -38.62
C HIS A 935 1.22 -16.41 -38.13
N HIS A 936 0.02 -15.91 -37.87
CA HIS A 936 -0.18 -14.58 -37.32
C HIS A 936 -0.26 -14.62 -35.80
N VAL A 937 0.60 -13.84 -35.15
CA VAL A 937 0.67 -13.75 -33.69
C VAL A 937 0.44 -12.32 -33.23
N GLN A 938 -0.18 -12.17 -32.05
CA GLN A 938 -0.57 -10.87 -31.53
C GLN A 938 0.23 -10.49 -30.29
N TRP A 939 0.71 -9.24 -30.29
CA TRP A 939 1.18 -8.53 -29.12
C TRP A 939 0.19 -7.39 -28.78
N PRO A 940 -0.76 -7.62 -27.86
CA PRO A 940 -1.78 -6.63 -27.56
C PRO A 940 -1.17 -5.43 -26.81
N SER A 941 -1.67 -4.21 -27.08
CA SER A 941 -1.27 -3.01 -26.33
C SER A 941 -2.02 -2.82 -25.01
N GLU A 942 -3.13 -3.54 -24.84
CA GLU A 942 -3.96 -3.53 -23.65
C GLU A 942 -4.13 -4.96 -23.14
N TRP A 943 -3.58 -5.22 -21.96
CA TRP A 943 -3.54 -6.54 -21.34
C TRP A 943 -4.68 -6.75 -20.34
N SER A 944 -5.28 -5.66 -19.83
CA SER A 944 -6.31 -5.74 -18.80
C SER A 944 -7.60 -6.35 -19.35
N THR A 945 -8.10 -7.39 -18.68
CA THR A 945 -9.39 -8.00 -19.01
C THR A 945 -10.56 -7.07 -18.75
N ASP A 946 -10.41 -6.02 -17.94
CA ASP A 946 -11.45 -5.02 -17.69
C ASP A 946 -11.63 -4.03 -18.85
N VAL A 947 -10.58 -3.83 -19.65
CA VAL A 947 -10.57 -2.92 -20.78
C VAL A 947 -10.74 -3.69 -22.10
N ASN A 948 -10.03 -4.82 -22.24
CA ASN A 948 -10.06 -5.67 -23.43
C ASN A 948 -11.17 -6.75 -23.33
N ASN A 949 -12.42 -6.32 -23.11
CA ASN A 949 -13.60 -7.18 -22.88
C ASN A 949 -14.68 -7.11 -23.98
N GLY A 950 -14.30 -6.66 -25.18
CA GLY A 950 -15.20 -6.58 -26.33
C GLY A 950 -15.56 -7.95 -26.93
N THR A 951 -16.01 -7.94 -28.18
CA THR A 951 -16.17 -9.17 -28.98
C THR A 951 -14.90 -9.52 -29.77
N THR A 952 -14.01 -8.55 -29.99
CA THR A 952 -12.67 -8.74 -30.58
C THR A 952 -11.63 -8.10 -29.67
N PHE A 953 -10.39 -8.57 -29.75
CA PHE A 953 -9.28 -7.91 -29.08
C PHE A 953 -9.15 -6.46 -29.55
N LEU A 954 -8.77 -5.58 -28.62
CA LEU A 954 -8.41 -4.19 -28.97
C LEU A 954 -7.20 -4.15 -29.91
N PRO A 955 -7.03 -3.05 -30.67
CA PRO A 955 -5.91 -2.90 -31.59
C PRO A 955 -4.57 -3.19 -30.93
N GLY A 956 -3.72 -3.92 -31.63
CA GLY A 956 -2.43 -4.40 -31.11
C GLY A 956 -1.38 -4.53 -32.20
N HIS A 957 -0.16 -4.87 -31.80
CA HIS A 957 0.95 -5.14 -32.70
C HIS A 957 0.86 -6.57 -33.21
N TRP A 958 0.95 -6.77 -34.52
CA TRP A 958 0.86 -8.09 -35.13
C TRP A 958 2.16 -8.47 -35.83
N PHE A 959 2.50 -9.75 -35.75
CA PHE A 959 3.67 -10.35 -36.37
C PHE A 959 3.27 -11.60 -37.14
N SER A 960 4.08 -11.95 -38.13
CA SER A 960 3.98 -13.20 -38.87
C SER A 960 5.25 -14.01 -38.70
N LEU A 961 5.10 -15.32 -38.49
CA LEU A 961 6.17 -16.30 -38.65
C LEU A 961 5.94 -17.07 -39.96
N SER A 962 6.89 -17.02 -40.90
CA SER A 962 6.81 -17.79 -42.14
C SER A 962 7.43 -19.18 -41.99
N GLY A 963 6.66 -20.25 -42.23
CA GLY A 963 7.13 -21.62 -42.05
C GLY A 963 7.14 -22.09 -40.59
N ASP A 964 8.00 -23.07 -40.29
CA ASP A 964 7.92 -23.96 -39.12
C ASP A 964 9.12 -23.85 -38.15
N ASP A 965 9.72 -22.67 -38.01
CA ASP A 965 10.89 -22.48 -37.12
C ASP A 965 10.80 -21.15 -36.36
N VAL A 966 10.38 -21.23 -35.09
CA VAL A 966 10.19 -20.08 -34.19
C VAL A 966 11.52 -19.43 -33.80
N LEU A 967 12.63 -20.17 -33.90
CA LEU A 967 13.98 -19.77 -33.49
C LEU A 967 14.79 -19.15 -34.64
N ASP A 968 14.22 -19.01 -35.84
CA ASP A 968 14.86 -18.40 -37.00
C ASP A 968 14.37 -16.95 -37.20
N GLY A 969 15.19 -15.99 -36.79
CA GLY A 969 14.89 -14.55 -36.88
C GLY A 969 14.52 -14.05 -38.27
N ASP A 970 15.09 -14.64 -39.33
CA ASP A 970 14.84 -14.23 -40.72
C ASP A 970 13.40 -14.56 -41.18
N ARG A 971 12.68 -15.41 -40.45
CA ARG A 971 11.29 -15.81 -40.74
C ARG A 971 10.25 -14.93 -40.09
N TRP A 972 10.66 -14.07 -39.15
CA TRP A 972 9.77 -13.18 -38.45
C TRP A 972 9.58 -11.87 -39.19
N ARG A 973 8.33 -11.37 -39.21
CA ARG A 973 8.01 -10.08 -39.82
C ARG A 973 6.92 -9.36 -39.06
N TYR A 974 7.16 -8.08 -38.78
CA TYR A 974 6.14 -7.22 -38.21
C TYR A 974 5.12 -6.78 -39.28
N LEU A 975 3.83 -7.01 -39.00
CA LEU A 975 2.71 -6.74 -39.91
C LEU A 975 2.13 -5.33 -39.72
N GLY A 976 2.12 -4.80 -38.50
CA GLY A 976 1.60 -3.48 -38.18
C GLY A 976 0.77 -3.43 -36.91
N TYR A 977 0.23 -2.23 -36.63
CA TYR A 977 -0.71 -1.98 -35.54
C TYR A 977 -2.10 -1.80 -36.11
N TYR A 978 -3.05 -2.66 -35.73
CA TYR A 978 -4.43 -2.62 -36.21
C TYR A 978 -5.41 -3.25 -35.23
#